data_AF-A0A673CXX6-F1
#
_entry.id   AF-A0A673CXX6-F1
#
_cell.length_a   1.000
_cell.length_b   1.000
_cell.length_c   1.000
_cell.angle_alpha   90.00
_cell.angle_beta   90.00
_cell.angle_gamma   90.00
#
_symmetry.space_group_name_H-M   'P 1'
#
loop_
_entity.id
_entity.type
_entity.pdbx_description
1 polymer ?
#
loop_
_entity_poly.entity_id
_entity_poly.type
_entity_poly.pdbx_seq_one_letter_code
_entity_poly.pdbx_strand_id
1 'polypeptide(L)'
;LRLLFAECVYLYFLSFFFFFFLPVVFSALSCCLLLLLVKQCQAMLEAGRVYCQTSKSFINGLRELGHHCSRDSLMEEVIETTQKSVKSKLQNFVKEDVRRFKEVRKEFERSSEGLEGALARNAQAPRGKQHEVEEASNALLNARKTFRSEALDYVLEVRKDMLSLMEAQAQFFQQGHQSLSELDEYRRKLSDEHTQLVLNSAREKRDMEQRHAAIKKKDMSYDDSIMDFNADAANGIAMEGYLYKRASNAFKTWSRRWFSIQKNQLVYQKKFKDQPTVVVEDLRLCTVKPSTENERRFCFEVVSPSKCCLLQADSERQQKAWISAVQNSIASAFQERREDPHSPRQRCSSVSVSSLGGSSSGGGGEGGVDQENSGCKALEEVQAIPGNRQCCDCGEAGPDWASINLGITLCIVCSGIHRSLGVHFSKVRSLTLDSWEPELIKLMCELGNSVINRIYEARIDEITIKKPHPSSPRGDKESWIKSKYVEKKFIQKLPETGRNPPLRRSSARRNRSTTQTERTVQRPPLKPKPNRATLPRVTDVEEEEEDLSGLHPGALLYRSAALQNFPVMADALAHGADVNWINTAEESSTPLIQAVSNALAACEFLLQNGANVNQADSNGRGPLHHATILGHTGLVCLFLKRGADYNARDKNQKDPITIAVDNANADIVTLLRIAKMNKEMREMDGAFGQSGQSGGHGGSGGFLSLTGSGLGNTRKNLQAIKNHISGWALGGQND
;
A
#
# COMPACT_ATOMS: atom_id res chain seq x y z
N LEU A 1 -48.46 -32.81 -20.02
CA LEU A 1 -49.65 -32.64 -20.90
C LEU A 1 -50.77 -33.63 -20.58
N ARG A 2 -50.71 -34.93 -20.95
CA ARG A 2 -51.89 -35.84 -20.84
C ARG A 2 -52.55 -35.90 -19.44
N LEU A 3 -51.77 -35.92 -18.36
CA LEU A 3 -52.28 -35.85 -16.97
C LEU A 3 -53.02 -34.53 -16.67
N LEU A 4 -52.41 -33.37 -17.00
CA LEU A 4 -53.04 -32.06 -16.84
C LEU A 4 -54.35 -31.93 -17.64
N PHE A 5 -54.41 -32.52 -18.84
CA PHE A 5 -55.64 -32.51 -19.63
C PHE A 5 -56.76 -33.34 -18.97
N ALA A 6 -56.41 -34.46 -18.31
CA ALA A 6 -57.35 -35.24 -17.52
C ALA A 6 -57.85 -34.46 -16.28
N GLU A 7 -56.97 -33.77 -15.55
CA GLU A 7 -57.36 -32.92 -14.42
C GLU A 7 -58.27 -31.76 -14.85
N CYS A 8 -57.97 -31.08 -15.97
CA CYS A 8 -58.84 -30.04 -16.51
C CYS A 8 -60.24 -30.57 -16.86
N VAL A 9 -60.35 -31.74 -17.49
CA VAL A 9 -61.65 -32.38 -17.79
C VAL A 9 -62.38 -32.78 -16.50
N TYR A 10 -61.67 -33.29 -15.49
CA TYR A 10 -62.25 -33.67 -14.21
C TYR A 10 -62.81 -32.46 -13.44
N LEU A 11 -62.08 -31.33 -13.44
CA LEU A 11 -62.53 -30.04 -12.88
C LEU A 11 -63.72 -29.45 -13.66
N TYR A 12 -63.79 -29.66 -14.97
CA TYR A 12 -64.94 -29.25 -15.78
C TYR A 12 -66.19 -30.07 -15.44
N PHE A 13 -66.04 -31.38 -15.23
CA PHE A 13 -67.14 -32.24 -14.77
C PHE A 13 -67.60 -31.90 -13.35
N LEU A 14 -66.69 -31.64 -12.40
CA LEU A 14 -67.06 -31.21 -11.05
C LEU A 14 -67.82 -29.88 -11.05
N SER A 15 -67.36 -28.89 -11.82
CA SER A 15 -68.02 -27.58 -11.87
C SER A 15 -69.39 -27.65 -12.56
N PHE A 16 -69.58 -28.53 -13.56
CA PHE A 16 -70.89 -28.79 -14.15
C PHE A 16 -71.85 -29.50 -13.18
N PHE A 17 -71.37 -30.47 -12.40
CA PHE A 17 -72.18 -31.20 -11.41
C PHE A 17 -72.64 -30.30 -10.24
N PHE A 18 -71.79 -29.36 -9.81
CA PHE A 18 -72.14 -28.33 -8.83
C PHE A 18 -73.19 -27.33 -9.33
N PHE A 19 -73.33 -27.15 -10.64
CA PHE A 19 -74.10 -26.04 -11.22
C PHE A 19 -75.62 -26.21 -11.16
N PHE A 20 -76.13 -27.45 -11.05
CA PHE A 20 -77.55 -27.74 -11.29
C PHE A 20 -78.38 -28.21 -10.08
N PHE A 21 -77.77 -28.80 -9.04
CA PHE A 21 -78.53 -29.70 -8.14
C PHE A 21 -78.81 -29.23 -6.71
N LEU A 22 -78.27 -28.09 -6.22
CA LEU A 22 -78.36 -27.75 -4.78
C LEU A 22 -78.79 -26.31 -4.38
N PRO A 23 -79.88 -25.71 -4.89
CA PRO A 23 -80.26 -24.32 -4.56
C PRO A 23 -80.65 -24.06 -3.08
N VAL A 24 -80.98 -25.10 -2.30
CA VAL A 24 -81.72 -24.94 -1.03
C VAL A 24 -80.83 -24.98 0.23
N VAL A 25 -79.64 -25.60 0.17
CA VAL A 25 -78.75 -25.79 1.35
C VAL A 25 -77.72 -24.65 1.49
N PHE A 26 -77.73 -23.68 0.58
CA PHE A 26 -76.54 -22.87 0.25
C PHE A 26 -76.19 -21.75 1.25
N SER A 27 -77.05 -21.42 2.22
CA SER A 27 -76.87 -20.21 3.05
C SER A 27 -75.67 -20.22 4.00
N ALA A 28 -75.26 -21.39 4.52
CA ALA A 28 -74.18 -21.49 5.53
C ALA A 28 -72.89 -22.11 4.95
N LEU A 29 -73.02 -23.21 4.19
CA LEU A 29 -71.88 -23.89 3.56
C LEU A 29 -71.16 -23.00 2.53
N SER A 30 -71.89 -22.15 1.80
CA SER A 30 -71.29 -21.25 0.80
C SER A 30 -70.29 -20.27 1.44
N CYS A 31 -70.65 -19.63 2.56
CA CYS A 31 -69.76 -18.69 3.24
C CYS A 31 -68.47 -19.38 3.73
N CYS A 32 -68.57 -20.61 4.24
CA CYS A 32 -67.41 -21.38 4.68
C CYS A 32 -66.51 -21.82 3.51
N LEU A 33 -67.10 -22.25 2.38
CA LEU A 33 -66.34 -22.55 1.15
C LEU A 33 -65.67 -21.30 0.57
N LEU A 34 -66.35 -20.16 0.57
CA LEU A 34 -65.81 -18.88 0.09
C LEU A 34 -64.63 -18.41 0.95
N LEU A 35 -64.73 -18.50 2.28
CA LEU A 35 -63.60 -18.20 3.18
C LEU A 35 -62.41 -19.12 2.95
N LEU A 36 -62.64 -20.41 2.70
CA LEU A 36 -61.58 -21.37 2.34
C LEU A 36 -60.94 -21.03 0.98
N LEU A 37 -61.75 -20.70 -0.03
CA LEU A 37 -61.30 -20.27 -1.36
C LEU A 37 -60.37 -19.05 -1.26
N VAL A 38 -60.79 -18.00 -0.53
CA VAL A 38 -59.98 -16.77 -0.41
C VAL A 38 -58.70 -17.01 0.39
N LYS A 39 -58.72 -17.89 1.41
CA LYS A 39 -57.51 -18.30 2.12
C LYS A 39 -56.51 -18.98 1.16
N GLN A 40 -57.00 -19.86 0.28
CA GLN A 40 -56.16 -20.53 -0.71
C GLN A 40 -55.64 -19.56 -1.79
N CYS A 41 -56.47 -18.63 -2.28
CA CYS A 41 -56.04 -17.60 -3.22
C CYS A 41 -54.96 -16.66 -2.63
N GLN A 42 -55.09 -16.26 -1.36
CA GLN A 42 -54.06 -15.45 -0.70
C GLN A 42 -52.75 -16.23 -0.51
N ALA A 43 -52.80 -17.54 -0.21
CA ALA A 43 -51.61 -18.40 -0.17
C ALA A 43 -50.93 -18.54 -1.55
N MET A 44 -51.72 -18.73 -2.61
CA MET A 44 -51.24 -18.75 -4.00
C MET A 44 -50.56 -17.43 -4.39
N LEU A 45 -51.13 -16.28 -4.01
CA LEU A 45 -50.56 -14.95 -4.26
C LEU A 45 -49.28 -14.66 -3.47
N GLU A 46 -49.07 -15.30 -2.32
CA GLU A 46 -47.82 -15.22 -1.55
C GLU A 46 -46.74 -16.10 -2.17
N ALA A 47 -47.06 -17.37 -2.44
CA ALA A 47 -46.16 -18.31 -3.12
C ALA A 47 -45.72 -17.80 -4.50
N GLY A 48 -46.63 -17.20 -5.28
CA GLY A 48 -46.33 -16.58 -6.57
C GLY A 48 -45.37 -15.38 -6.46
N ARG A 49 -45.48 -14.56 -5.40
CA ARG A 49 -44.53 -13.45 -5.17
C ARG A 49 -43.14 -13.97 -4.79
N VAL A 50 -43.05 -14.98 -3.93
CA VAL A 50 -41.77 -15.64 -3.60
C VAL A 50 -41.14 -16.27 -4.85
N TYR A 51 -41.91 -17.02 -5.63
CA TYR A 51 -41.45 -17.65 -6.88
C TYR A 51 -40.89 -16.63 -7.88
N CYS A 52 -41.60 -15.52 -8.13
CA CYS A 52 -41.15 -14.48 -9.04
C CYS A 52 -39.86 -13.78 -8.55
N GLN A 53 -39.73 -13.55 -7.23
CA GLN A 53 -38.53 -12.95 -6.65
C GLN A 53 -37.33 -13.91 -6.75
N THR A 54 -37.49 -15.18 -6.39
CA THR A 54 -36.42 -16.19 -6.48
C THR A 54 -35.99 -16.43 -7.93
N SER A 55 -36.94 -16.48 -8.87
CA SER A 55 -36.65 -16.61 -10.31
C SER A 55 -35.84 -15.43 -10.84
N LYS A 56 -36.14 -14.20 -10.38
CA LYS A 56 -35.34 -13.02 -10.72
C LYS A 56 -33.91 -13.13 -10.18
N SER A 57 -33.74 -13.51 -8.92
CA SER A 57 -32.40 -13.69 -8.33
C SER A 57 -31.57 -14.76 -9.05
N PHE A 58 -32.21 -15.86 -9.48
CA PHE A 58 -31.56 -16.92 -10.26
C PHE A 58 -31.08 -16.41 -11.64
N ILE A 59 -31.94 -15.69 -12.37
CA ILE A 59 -31.58 -15.06 -13.66
C ILE A 59 -30.44 -14.04 -13.50
N ASN A 60 -30.45 -13.25 -12.42
CA ASN A 60 -29.34 -12.33 -12.12
C ASN A 60 -28.02 -13.08 -11.89
N GLY A 61 -28.02 -14.15 -11.09
CA GLY A 61 -26.82 -14.97 -10.86
C GLY A 61 -26.28 -15.64 -12.13
N LEU A 62 -27.17 -16.05 -13.05
CA LEU A 62 -26.76 -16.52 -14.38
C LEU A 62 -26.16 -15.39 -15.25
N ARG A 63 -26.66 -14.16 -15.15
CA ARG A 63 -26.09 -12.99 -15.86
C ARG A 63 -24.70 -12.61 -15.32
N GLU A 64 -24.54 -12.60 -14.00
CA GLU A 64 -23.24 -12.36 -13.33
C GLU A 64 -22.20 -13.42 -13.73
N LEU A 65 -22.58 -14.71 -13.73
CA LEU A 65 -21.73 -15.79 -14.22
C LEU A 65 -21.43 -15.66 -15.73
N GLY A 66 -22.42 -15.25 -16.53
CA GLY A 66 -22.28 -15.01 -17.97
C GLY A 66 -21.27 -13.91 -18.31
N HIS A 67 -21.29 -12.78 -17.60
CA HIS A 67 -20.32 -11.70 -17.78
C HIS A 67 -18.87 -12.13 -17.50
N HIS A 68 -18.66 -13.14 -16.65
CA HIS A 68 -17.34 -13.73 -16.41
C HIS A 68 -16.91 -14.73 -17.50
N CYS A 69 -17.81 -15.16 -18.38
CA CYS A 69 -17.59 -16.26 -19.32
C CYS A 69 -17.56 -15.86 -20.80
N SER A 70 -18.51 -15.03 -21.30
CA SER A 70 -18.46 -14.39 -22.65
C SER A 70 -19.62 -13.41 -22.92
N ARG A 71 -19.49 -12.62 -23.99
CA ARG A 71 -20.45 -11.56 -24.40
C ARG A 71 -21.41 -12.04 -25.49
N ASP A 72 -22.50 -12.70 -25.11
CA ASP A 72 -23.64 -13.00 -26.01
C ASP A 72 -24.88 -12.19 -25.61
N SER A 73 -25.14 -11.08 -26.31
CA SER A 73 -26.24 -10.14 -25.96
C SER A 73 -27.64 -10.67 -26.27
N LEU A 74 -27.77 -11.63 -27.20
CA LEU A 74 -29.07 -12.16 -27.64
C LEU A 74 -29.84 -12.87 -26.52
N MET A 75 -29.14 -13.58 -25.63
CA MET A 75 -29.79 -14.23 -24.48
C MET A 75 -30.26 -13.21 -23.44
N GLU A 76 -29.58 -12.06 -23.34
CA GLU A 76 -29.89 -11.00 -22.38
C GLU A 76 -31.19 -10.25 -22.74
N GLU A 77 -31.38 -9.96 -24.02
CA GLU A 77 -32.53 -9.20 -24.55
C GLU A 77 -33.84 -10.01 -24.53
N VAL A 78 -33.81 -11.29 -24.92
CA VAL A 78 -35.02 -12.15 -24.95
C VAL A 78 -35.54 -12.46 -23.54
N ILE A 79 -34.65 -12.70 -22.57
CA ILE A 79 -35.03 -12.91 -21.16
C ILE A 79 -35.71 -11.66 -20.60
N GLU A 80 -35.17 -10.47 -20.89
CA GLU A 80 -35.69 -9.22 -20.34
C GLU A 80 -37.02 -8.78 -20.97
N THR A 81 -37.21 -9.00 -22.27
CA THR A 81 -38.49 -8.73 -22.96
C THR A 81 -39.61 -9.67 -22.50
N THR A 82 -39.34 -10.97 -22.40
CA THR A 82 -40.28 -11.97 -21.85
C THR A 82 -40.67 -11.61 -20.40
N GLN A 83 -39.68 -11.26 -19.56
CA GLN A 83 -39.92 -10.88 -18.16
C GLN A 83 -40.80 -9.62 -18.04
N LYS A 84 -40.58 -8.59 -18.87
CA LYS A 84 -41.37 -7.35 -18.88
C LYS A 84 -42.84 -7.60 -19.25
N SER A 85 -43.08 -8.39 -20.29
CA SER A 85 -44.44 -8.70 -20.80
C SER A 85 -45.28 -9.46 -19.77
N VAL A 86 -44.74 -10.57 -19.25
CA VAL A 86 -45.39 -11.39 -18.21
C VAL A 86 -45.67 -10.60 -16.93
N LYS A 87 -44.68 -9.81 -16.48
CA LYS A 87 -44.79 -9.00 -15.27
C LYS A 87 -45.94 -7.99 -15.38
N SER A 88 -46.08 -7.28 -16.50
CA SER A 88 -47.10 -6.24 -16.66
C SER A 88 -48.52 -6.78 -16.49
N LYS A 89 -48.86 -7.89 -17.16
CA LYS A 89 -50.20 -8.48 -17.05
C LYS A 89 -50.51 -9.01 -15.65
N LEU A 90 -49.56 -9.73 -15.03
CA LEU A 90 -49.75 -10.26 -13.68
C LEU A 90 -49.88 -9.15 -12.63
N GLN A 91 -49.15 -8.04 -12.80
CA GLN A 91 -49.26 -6.88 -11.90
C GLN A 91 -50.62 -6.16 -12.04
N ASN A 92 -51.19 -6.07 -13.24
CA ASN A 92 -52.50 -5.43 -13.44
C ASN A 92 -53.61 -6.23 -12.72
N PHE A 93 -53.67 -7.56 -12.92
CA PHE A 93 -54.64 -8.44 -12.24
C PHE A 93 -54.55 -8.34 -10.70
N VAL A 94 -53.33 -8.32 -10.15
CA VAL A 94 -53.11 -8.21 -8.70
C VAL A 94 -53.42 -6.80 -8.16
N LYS A 95 -53.34 -5.75 -8.98
CA LYS A 95 -53.53 -4.35 -8.57
C LYS A 95 -54.97 -3.87 -8.69
N GLU A 96 -55.70 -4.30 -9.72
CA GLU A 96 -57.08 -3.86 -9.99
C GLU A 96 -58.09 -4.90 -9.51
N ASP A 97 -58.10 -6.10 -10.10
CA ASP A 97 -59.13 -7.12 -9.85
C ASP A 97 -59.09 -7.65 -8.41
N VAL A 98 -57.91 -8.16 -7.99
CA VAL A 98 -57.70 -8.67 -6.61
C VAL A 98 -57.88 -7.59 -5.55
N ARG A 99 -57.71 -6.31 -5.90
CA ARG A 99 -58.01 -5.18 -4.99
C ARG A 99 -59.52 -4.99 -4.86
N ARG A 100 -60.22 -4.88 -5.98
CA ARG A 100 -61.67 -4.69 -6.06
C ARG A 100 -62.41 -5.82 -5.32
N PHE A 101 -61.97 -7.06 -5.50
CA PHE A 101 -62.44 -8.21 -4.72
C PHE A 101 -62.30 -8.03 -3.21
N LYS A 102 -61.16 -7.51 -2.73
CA LYS A 102 -60.93 -7.26 -1.29
C LYS A 102 -61.81 -6.15 -0.73
N GLU A 103 -62.13 -5.14 -1.55
CA GLU A 103 -63.03 -4.06 -1.17
C GLU A 103 -64.48 -4.56 -1.05
N VAL A 104 -64.98 -5.35 -2.01
CA VAL A 104 -66.32 -5.98 -1.94
C VAL A 104 -66.42 -7.02 -0.82
N ARG A 105 -65.39 -7.87 -0.62
CA ARG A 105 -65.35 -8.83 0.50
C ARG A 105 -65.51 -8.14 1.85
N LYS A 106 -64.78 -7.05 2.07
CA LYS A 106 -64.81 -6.29 3.33
C LYS A 106 -66.20 -5.72 3.62
N GLU A 107 -66.90 -5.26 2.59
CA GLU A 107 -68.27 -4.74 2.72
C GLU A 107 -69.27 -5.87 3.02
N PHE A 108 -69.16 -7.02 2.34
CA PHE A 108 -69.94 -8.20 2.67
C PHE A 108 -69.75 -8.65 4.13
N GLU A 109 -68.50 -8.75 4.60
CA GLU A 109 -68.18 -9.11 6.00
C GLU A 109 -68.78 -8.11 7.00
N ARG A 110 -68.63 -6.81 6.74
CA ARG A 110 -69.26 -5.72 7.53
C ARG A 110 -70.79 -5.82 7.56
N SER A 111 -71.41 -6.19 6.44
CA SER A 111 -72.86 -6.37 6.35
C SER A 111 -73.34 -7.60 7.15
N SER A 112 -72.52 -8.64 7.26
CA SER A 112 -72.78 -9.85 8.05
C SER A 112 -72.76 -9.54 9.56
N GLU A 113 -71.71 -8.87 10.03
CA GLU A 113 -71.61 -8.39 11.43
C GLU A 113 -72.79 -7.48 11.79
N GLY A 114 -73.17 -6.57 10.88
CA GLY A 114 -74.33 -5.69 11.04
C GLY A 114 -75.66 -6.45 11.13
N LEU A 115 -75.81 -7.55 10.40
CA LEU A 115 -76.99 -8.42 10.47
C LEU A 115 -77.04 -9.22 11.79
N GLU A 116 -75.93 -9.80 12.23
CA GLU A 116 -75.85 -10.49 13.53
C GLU A 116 -76.15 -9.55 14.70
N GLY A 117 -75.57 -8.34 14.68
CA GLY A 117 -75.87 -7.29 15.67
C GLY A 117 -77.30 -6.76 15.62
N ALA A 118 -78.03 -6.91 14.49
CA ALA A 118 -79.45 -6.61 14.40
C ALA A 118 -80.33 -7.77 14.88
N LEU A 119 -79.95 -9.02 14.59
CA LEU A 119 -80.62 -10.23 15.08
C LEU A 119 -80.56 -10.31 16.61
N ALA A 120 -79.39 -10.06 17.22
CA ALA A 120 -79.22 -10.06 18.67
C ALA A 120 -80.10 -9.02 19.36
N ARG A 121 -80.11 -7.77 18.85
CA ARG A 121 -80.96 -6.69 19.40
C ARG A 121 -82.46 -6.97 19.26
N ASN A 122 -82.89 -7.56 18.14
CA ASN A 122 -84.30 -7.95 17.95
C ASN A 122 -84.72 -9.11 18.89
N ALA A 123 -83.83 -10.09 19.11
CA ALA A 123 -84.10 -11.20 20.04
C ALA A 123 -84.12 -10.77 21.52
N GLN A 124 -83.41 -9.71 21.89
CA GLN A 124 -83.33 -9.16 23.25
C GLN A 124 -84.40 -8.09 23.55
N ALA A 125 -85.22 -7.70 22.58
CA ALA A 125 -86.18 -6.61 22.74
C ALA A 125 -87.28 -6.94 23.78
N PRO A 126 -87.51 -6.09 24.80
CA PRO A 126 -88.42 -6.40 25.90
C PRO A 126 -89.89 -6.31 25.48
N ARG A 127 -90.62 -7.43 25.59
CA ARG A 127 -92.03 -7.58 25.17
C ARG A 127 -93.02 -6.55 25.76
N GLY A 128 -92.68 -5.90 26.87
CA GLY A 128 -93.50 -4.85 27.49
C GLY A 128 -93.40 -3.47 26.83
N LYS A 129 -92.55 -3.29 25.82
CA LYS A 129 -92.33 -2.00 25.14
C LYS A 129 -92.46 -2.13 23.63
N GLN A 130 -93.68 -1.97 23.13
CA GLN A 130 -94.04 -2.10 21.71
C GLN A 130 -93.08 -1.34 20.77
N HIS A 131 -92.76 -0.08 21.08
CA HIS A 131 -91.89 0.78 20.26
C HIS A 131 -90.46 0.23 20.10
N GLU A 132 -89.84 -0.28 21.18
CA GLU A 132 -88.47 -0.84 21.12
C GLU A 132 -88.43 -2.15 20.30
N VAL A 133 -89.52 -2.93 20.33
CA VAL A 133 -89.68 -4.13 19.51
C VAL A 133 -89.86 -3.78 18.03
N GLU A 134 -90.67 -2.76 17.72
CA GLU A 134 -90.90 -2.28 16.35
C GLU A 134 -89.65 -1.62 15.74
N GLU A 135 -88.91 -0.83 16.52
CA GLU A 135 -87.63 -0.25 16.11
C GLU A 135 -86.59 -1.35 15.81
N ALA A 136 -86.42 -2.32 16.71
CA ALA A 136 -85.48 -3.43 16.52
C ALA A 136 -85.89 -4.35 15.34
N SER A 137 -87.19 -4.49 15.09
CA SER A 137 -87.72 -5.23 13.94
C SER A 137 -87.43 -4.52 12.61
N ASN A 138 -87.64 -3.19 12.55
CA ASN A 138 -87.30 -2.39 11.38
C ASN A 138 -85.78 -2.34 11.11
N ALA A 139 -84.97 -2.23 12.17
CA ALA A 139 -83.51 -2.33 12.07
C ALA A 139 -83.07 -3.69 11.50
N LEU A 140 -83.66 -4.79 11.97
CA LEU A 140 -83.41 -6.14 11.43
C LEU A 140 -83.87 -6.28 9.97
N LEU A 141 -85.02 -5.73 9.60
CA LEU A 141 -85.51 -5.76 8.22
C LEU A 141 -84.54 -5.05 7.27
N ASN A 142 -84.02 -3.89 7.69
CA ASN A 142 -83.06 -3.12 6.90
C ASN A 142 -81.69 -3.81 6.82
N ALA A 143 -81.17 -4.35 7.93
CA ALA A 143 -79.94 -5.14 7.92
C ALA A 143 -80.05 -6.38 7.00
N ARG A 144 -81.20 -7.07 7.01
CA ARG A 144 -81.49 -8.20 6.10
C ARG A 144 -81.56 -7.78 4.63
N LYS A 145 -82.00 -6.55 4.31
CA LYS A 145 -81.98 -6.00 2.94
C LYS A 145 -80.54 -5.71 2.49
N THR A 146 -79.76 -4.99 3.31
CA THR A 146 -78.37 -4.65 3.00
C THR A 146 -77.53 -5.91 2.79
N PHE A 147 -77.52 -6.84 3.75
CA PHE A 147 -76.79 -8.11 3.63
C PHE A 147 -77.15 -8.90 2.37
N ARG A 148 -78.41 -8.85 1.91
CA ARG A 148 -78.83 -9.52 0.67
C ARG A 148 -78.29 -8.85 -0.60
N SER A 149 -78.08 -7.53 -0.61
CA SER A 149 -77.42 -6.86 -1.74
C SER A 149 -75.94 -7.21 -1.76
N GLU A 150 -75.22 -6.93 -0.66
CA GLU A 150 -73.78 -7.17 -0.58
C GLU A 150 -73.41 -8.65 -0.82
N ALA A 151 -74.27 -9.60 -0.40
CA ALA A 151 -74.09 -11.02 -0.72
C ALA A 151 -74.23 -11.35 -2.22
N LEU A 152 -75.14 -10.69 -2.93
CA LEU A 152 -75.30 -10.86 -4.38
C LEU A 152 -74.15 -10.21 -5.14
N ASP A 153 -73.74 -9.01 -4.75
CA ASP A 153 -72.61 -8.29 -5.35
C ASP A 153 -71.28 -9.03 -5.10
N TYR A 154 -71.08 -9.60 -3.90
CA TYR A 154 -69.93 -10.46 -3.60
C TYR A 154 -69.91 -11.74 -4.45
N VAL A 155 -71.05 -12.45 -4.58
CA VAL A 155 -71.14 -13.66 -5.42
C VAL A 155 -70.98 -13.34 -6.91
N LEU A 156 -71.43 -12.16 -7.36
CA LEU A 156 -71.21 -11.68 -8.72
C LEU A 156 -69.72 -11.46 -9.00
N GLU A 157 -69.00 -10.82 -8.07
CA GLU A 157 -67.57 -10.50 -8.25
C GLU A 157 -66.69 -11.75 -8.24
N VAL A 158 -66.93 -12.70 -7.31
CA VAL A 158 -66.26 -14.02 -7.29
C VAL A 158 -66.33 -14.72 -8.66
N ARG A 159 -67.46 -14.61 -9.36
CA ARG A 159 -67.65 -15.21 -10.69
C ARG A 159 -66.88 -14.48 -11.79
N LYS A 160 -66.65 -13.17 -11.68
CA LYS A 160 -65.79 -12.41 -12.61
C LYS A 160 -64.32 -12.73 -12.35
N ASP A 161 -63.89 -12.74 -11.09
CA ASP A 161 -62.50 -12.99 -10.71
C ASP A 161 -62.03 -14.40 -11.09
N MET A 162 -62.93 -15.39 -11.06
CA MET A 162 -62.64 -16.73 -11.57
C MET A 162 -62.43 -16.75 -13.10
N LEU A 163 -63.21 -15.97 -13.85
CA LEU A 163 -63.07 -15.85 -15.31
C LEU A 163 -61.82 -15.06 -15.70
N SER A 164 -61.53 -13.94 -15.04
CA SER A 164 -60.32 -13.16 -15.30
C SER A 164 -59.04 -13.90 -14.89
N LEU A 165 -59.08 -14.72 -13.83
CA LEU A 165 -57.99 -15.64 -13.50
C LEU A 165 -57.75 -16.69 -14.60
N MET A 166 -58.81 -17.30 -15.14
CA MET A 166 -58.70 -18.27 -16.24
C MET A 166 -58.17 -17.62 -17.52
N GLU A 167 -58.61 -16.40 -17.85
CA GLU A 167 -58.09 -15.65 -18.99
C GLU A 167 -56.61 -15.26 -18.79
N ALA A 168 -56.24 -14.77 -17.60
CA ALA A 168 -54.86 -14.43 -17.26
C ALA A 168 -53.92 -15.64 -17.36
N GLN A 169 -54.38 -16.83 -16.93
CA GLN A 169 -53.65 -18.09 -17.13
C GLN A 169 -53.50 -18.46 -18.61
N ALA A 170 -54.56 -18.37 -19.40
CA ALA A 170 -54.51 -18.67 -20.83
C ALA A 170 -53.54 -17.73 -21.57
N GLN A 171 -53.62 -16.42 -21.31
CA GLN A 171 -52.71 -15.43 -21.89
C GLN A 171 -51.25 -15.64 -21.44
N PHE A 172 -51.01 -16.02 -20.18
CA PHE A 172 -49.67 -16.34 -19.67
C PHE A 172 -49.04 -17.53 -20.42
N PHE A 173 -49.77 -18.64 -20.57
CA PHE A 173 -49.27 -19.82 -21.28
C PHE A 173 -49.07 -19.56 -22.77
N GLN A 174 -49.94 -18.76 -23.41
CA GLN A 174 -49.79 -18.37 -24.81
C GLN A 174 -48.50 -17.55 -25.03
N GLN A 175 -48.25 -16.53 -24.20
CA GLN A 175 -47.03 -15.71 -24.31
C GLN A 175 -45.76 -16.52 -24.00
N GLY A 176 -45.80 -17.38 -22.97
CA GLY A 176 -44.68 -18.27 -22.65
C GLY A 176 -44.37 -19.26 -23.78
N HIS A 177 -45.38 -19.81 -24.44
CA HIS A 177 -45.20 -20.70 -25.59
C HIS A 177 -44.58 -19.98 -26.78
N GLN A 178 -45.00 -18.74 -27.07
CA GLN A 178 -44.42 -17.93 -28.14
C GLN A 178 -42.93 -17.68 -27.90
N SER A 179 -42.53 -17.15 -26.73
CA SER A 179 -41.12 -16.87 -26.44
C SER A 179 -40.25 -18.13 -26.39
N LEU A 180 -40.79 -19.28 -25.98
CA LEU A 180 -40.10 -20.58 -26.08
C LEU A 180 -39.93 -21.08 -27.53
N SER A 181 -40.81 -20.66 -28.43
CA SER A 181 -40.73 -21.02 -29.87
C SER A 181 -39.71 -20.13 -30.60
N GLU A 182 -39.67 -18.85 -30.26
CA GLU A 182 -38.65 -17.88 -30.74
C GLU A 182 -37.23 -18.29 -30.31
N LEU A 183 -37.08 -18.90 -29.12
CA LEU A 183 -35.81 -19.45 -28.64
C LEU A 183 -35.41 -20.81 -29.24
N ASP A 184 -36.26 -21.47 -30.02
CA ASP A 184 -36.01 -22.86 -30.43
C ASP A 184 -34.82 -23.01 -31.40
N GLU A 185 -34.63 -22.06 -32.31
CA GLU A 185 -33.49 -22.08 -33.24
C GLU A 185 -32.16 -21.90 -32.51
N TYR A 186 -32.08 -20.93 -31.59
CA TYR A 186 -30.92 -20.74 -30.71
C TYR A 186 -30.63 -21.99 -29.87
N ARG A 187 -31.68 -22.62 -29.32
CA ARG A 187 -31.58 -23.86 -28.53
C ARG A 187 -30.98 -25.02 -29.32
N ARG A 188 -31.33 -25.16 -30.61
CA ARG A 188 -30.73 -26.16 -31.51
C ARG A 188 -29.26 -25.85 -31.77
N LYS A 189 -28.95 -24.62 -32.21
CA LYS A 189 -27.58 -24.18 -32.51
C LYS A 189 -26.63 -24.39 -31.31
N LEU A 190 -27.07 -24.01 -30.10
CA LEU A 190 -26.30 -24.20 -28.87
C LEU A 190 -26.06 -25.69 -28.54
N SER A 191 -27.02 -26.58 -28.86
CA SER A 191 -26.87 -28.03 -28.69
C SER A 191 -25.83 -28.61 -29.65
N ASP A 192 -25.78 -28.14 -30.88
CA ASP A 192 -24.80 -28.58 -31.88
C ASP A 192 -23.39 -28.08 -31.53
N GLU A 193 -23.26 -26.80 -31.14
CA GLU A 193 -22.00 -26.20 -30.67
C GLU A 193 -21.48 -26.91 -29.41
N HIS A 194 -22.34 -27.19 -28.42
CA HIS A 194 -21.97 -27.97 -27.24
C HIS A 194 -21.50 -29.39 -27.60
N THR A 195 -22.18 -30.06 -28.54
CA THR A 195 -21.80 -31.41 -29.00
C THR A 195 -20.42 -31.39 -29.66
N GLN A 196 -20.13 -30.39 -30.50
CA GLN A 196 -18.81 -30.23 -31.11
C GLN A 196 -17.71 -29.93 -30.08
N LEU A 197 -18.00 -29.11 -29.06
CA LEU A 197 -17.07 -28.82 -27.96
C LEU A 197 -16.73 -30.07 -27.14
N VAL A 198 -17.71 -30.93 -26.84
CA VAL A 198 -17.50 -32.21 -26.15
C VAL A 198 -16.60 -33.15 -26.98
N LEU A 199 -16.83 -33.23 -28.30
CA LEU A 199 -15.99 -34.04 -29.21
C LEU A 199 -14.55 -33.51 -29.29
N ASN A 200 -14.38 -32.18 -29.37
CA ASN A 200 -13.06 -31.54 -29.37
C ASN A 200 -12.31 -31.81 -28.06
N SER A 201 -12.96 -31.61 -26.91
CA SER A 201 -12.37 -31.86 -25.59
C SER A 201 -11.98 -33.33 -25.38
N ALA A 202 -12.82 -34.27 -25.85
CA ALA A 202 -12.50 -35.70 -25.80
C ALA A 202 -11.28 -36.07 -26.67
N ARG A 203 -11.08 -35.40 -27.81
CA ARG A 203 -9.89 -35.54 -28.65
C ARG A 203 -8.65 -34.96 -27.97
N GLU A 204 -8.71 -33.72 -27.50
CA GLU A 204 -7.58 -33.06 -26.82
C GLU A 204 -7.11 -33.83 -25.59
N LYS A 205 -8.06 -34.36 -24.80
CA LYS A 205 -7.78 -35.24 -23.67
C LYS A 205 -7.01 -36.49 -24.10
N ARG A 206 -7.45 -37.18 -25.15
CA ARG A 206 -6.76 -38.36 -25.70
C ARG A 206 -5.35 -38.02 -26.17
N ASP A 207 -5.19 -36.91 -26.89
CA ASP A 207 -3.89 -36.47 -27.40
C ASP A 207 -2.95 -36.07 -26.23
N MET A 208 -3.48 -35.50 -25.15
CA MET A 208 -2.74 -35.21 -23.92
C MET A 208 -2.35 -36.48 -23.16
N GLU A 209 -3.26 -37.46 -23.03
CA GLU A 209 -2.97 -38.77 -22.43
C GLU A 209 -1.89 -39.53 -23.20
N GLN A 210 -1.90 -39.47 -24.53
CA GLN A 210 -0.84 -40.04 -25.38
C GLN A 210 0.51 -39.33 -25.16
N ARG A 211 0.54 -37.99 -25.09
CA ARG A 211 1.77 -37.23 -24.75
C ARG A 211 2.30 -37.61 -23.36
N HIS A 212 1.43 -37.71 -22.36
CA HIS A 212 1.82 -38.15 -21.01
C HIS A 212 2.35 -39.60 -21.00
N ALA A 213 1.76 -40.51 -21.78
CA ALA A 213 2.26 -41.88 -21.93
C ALA A 213 3.62 -41.93 -22.65
N ALA A 214 3.84 -41.07 -23.65
CA ALA A 214 5.12 -40.95 -24.33
C ALA A 214 6.22 -40.41 -23.40
N ILE A 215 5.93 -39.37 -22.60
CA ILE A 215 6.85 -38.81 -21.60
C ILE A 215 7.19 -39.86 -20.52
N LYS A 216 6.24 -40.71 -20.11
CA LYS A 216 6.50 -41.81 -19.16
C LYS A 216 7.27 -42.99 -19.77
N LYS A 217 7.22 -43.19 -21.09
CA LYS A 217 7.93 -44.28 -21.80
C LYS A 217 9.31 -43.88 -22.29
N LYS A 218 9.54 -42.61 -22.57
CA LYS A 218 10.89 -42.07 -22.79
C LYS A 218 11.56 -42.03 -21.43
N ASP A 219 12.31 -43.09 -21.12
CA ASP A 219 12.84 -43.34 -19.78
C ASP A 219 13.54 -42.09 -19.24
N MET A 220 13.10 -41.63 -18.07
CA MET A 220 13.51 -40.35 -17.49
C MET A 220 14.84 -40.54 -16.76
N SER A 221 15.84 -40.99 -17.51
CA SER A 221 17.26 -40.90 -17.16
C SER A 221 17.55 -39.46 -16.76
N TYR A 222 17.71 -39.28 -15.45
CA TYR A 222 17.66 -37.97 -14.80
C TYR A 222 18.79 -37.08 -15.31
N ASP A 223 18.46 -35.84 -15.70
CA ASP A 223 19.38 -34.69 -15.68
C ASP A 223 20.50 -34.65 -16.76
N ASP A 224 20.33 -35.30 -17.92
CA ASP A 224 21.43 -35.42 -18.91
C ASP A 224 21.37 -34.50 -20.16
N SER A 225 20.22 -33.92 -20.52
CA SER A 225 20.02 -33.19 -21.80
C SER A 225 19.20 -31.89 -21.70
N ILE A 226 19.26 -31.19 -20.56
CA ILE A 226 18.51 -29.93 -20.29
C ILE A 226 19.46 -28.80 -19.80
N MET A 227 20.71 -29.11 -19.46
CA MET A 227 21.70 -28.18 -18.90
C MET A 227 22.75 -27.71 -19.92
N ASP A 228 22.34 -27.55 -21.18
CA ASP A 228 23.20 -26.97 -22.23
C ASP A 228 23.29 -25.44 -22.05
N PHE A 229 24.50 -24.93 -21.85
CA PHE A 229 24.79 -23.50 -21.81
C PHE A 229 24.54 -22.87 -23.19
N ASN A 230 23.61 -21.93 -23.28
CA ASN A 230 23.23 -21.28 -24.54
C ASN A 230 23.41 -19.76 -24.43
N ALA A 231 24.54 -19.25 -24.92
CA ALA A 231 24.85 -17.82 -24.90
C ALA A 231 23.83 -16.99 -25.71
N ASP A 232 23.31 -17.54 -26.81
CA ASP A 232 22.41 -16.87 -27.75
C ASP A 232 20.92 -17.20 -27.51
N ALA A 233 20.58 -17.66 -26.30
CA ALA A 233 19.19 -17.95 -25.93
C ALA A 233 18.33 -16.69 -26.05
N ALA A 234 17.28 -16.72 -26.88
CA ALA A 234 16.42 -15.58 -27.20
C ALA A 234 15.76 -14.87 -25.99
N ASN A 235 15.73 -15.52 -24.81
CA ASN A 235 15.23 -14.97 -23.55
C ASN A 235 16.30 -14.19 -22.74
N GLY A 236 17.56 -14.18 -23.18
CA GLY A 236 18.70 -13.58 -22.46
C GLY A 236 19.15 -14.37 -21.22
N ILE A 237 18.84 -15.67 -21.17
CA ILE A 237 19.15 -16.58 -20.04
C ILE A 237 20.14 -17.63 -20.53
N ALA A 238 21.40 -17.58 -20.05
CA ALA A 238 22.47 -18.46 -20.51
C ALA A 238 22.45 -19.85 -19.85
N MET A 239 21.92 -19.93 -18.62
CA MET A 239 21.66 -21.18 -17.88
C MET A 239 20.64 -20.91 -16.76
N GLU A 240 19.79 -21.88 -16.43
CA GLU A 240 18.96 -21.83 -15.22
C GLU A 240 18.69 -23.23 -14.60
N GLY A 241 18.31 -23.27 -13.32
CA GLY A 241 18.04 -24.51 -12.60
C GLY A 241 18.09 -24.36 -11.08
N TYR A 242 17.87 -25.43 -10.33
CA TYR A 242 17.95 -25.41 -8.87
C TYR A 242 19.39 -25.57 -8.34
N LEU A 243 19.78 -24.74 -7.39
CA LEU A 243 20.99 -24.92 -6.57
C LEU A 243 20.69 -24.68 -5.09
N TYR A 244 21.51 -25.28 -4.22
CA TYR A 244 21.54 -24.97 -2.79
C TYR A 244 22.56 -23.86 -2.50
N LYS A 245 22.12 -22.76 -1.89
CA LYS A 245 23.01 -21.67 -1.43
C LYS A 245 23.31 -21.80 0.07
N ARG A 246 24.57 -21.63 0.48
CA ARG A 246 24.93 -21.37 1.89
C ARG A 246 24.63 -19.92 2.26
N ALA A 247 23.99 -19.70 3.39
CA ALA A 247 23.78 -18.38 3.96
C ALA A 247 25.10 -17.81 4.52
N SER A 248 25.28 -16.49 4.41
CA SER A 248 26.53 -15.78 4.76
C SER A 248 26.50 -15.18 6.17
N ASN A 249 25.47 -15.50 6.96
CA ASN A 249 25.35 -15.16 8.38
C ASN A 249 26.00 -16.24 9.26
N ALA A 250 26.14 -15.95 10.57
CA ALA A 250 26.75 -16.89 11.53
C ALA A 250 26.10 -18.28 11.52
N PHE A 251 24.77 -18.34 11.39
CA PHE A 251 24.02 -19.57 11.18
C PHE A 251 24.16 -20.04 9.72
N LYS A 252 25.24 -20.78 9.41
CA LYS A 252 25.67 -21.34 8.10
C LYS A 252 24.66 -22.31 7.44
N THR A 253 23.41 -21.88 7.32
CA THR A 253 22.26 -22.65 6.83
C THR A 253 22.29 -22.78 5.31
N TRP A 254 21.63 -23.81 4.78
CA TRP A 254 21.56 -24.10 3.35
C TRP A 254 20.12 -23.98 2.83
N SER A 255 19.95 -23.47 1.61
CA SER A 255 18.63 -23.20 1.04
C SER A 255 18.60 -23.44 -0.47
N ARG A 256 17.71 -24.32 -0.94
CA ARG A 256 17.46 -24.53 -2.39
C ARG A 256 16.73 -23.33 -2.98
N ARG A 257 17.17 -22.85 -4.14
CA ARG A 257 16.60 -21.71 -4.89
C ARG A 257 16.69 -21.99 -6.39
N TRP A 258 15.82 -21.37 -7.18
CA TRP A 258 15.99 -21.35 -8.64
C TRP A 258 17.04 -20.29 -8.95
N PHE A 259 18.13 -20.66 -9.60
CA PHE A 259 19.18 -19.77 -10.07
C PHE A 259 19.06 -19.60 -11.57
N SER A 260 19.47 -18.42 -12.06
CA SER A 260 19.65 -18.18 -13.48
C SER A 260 20.84 -17.25 -13.73
N ILE A 261 21.51 -17.45 -14.86
CA ILE A 261 22.55 -16.57 -15.38
C ILE A 261 21.91 -15.73 -16.49
N GLN A 262 21.83 -14.41 -16.28
CA GLN A 262 21.10 -13.49 -17.14
C GLN A 262 21.89 -12.18 -17.27
N LYS A 263 22.13 -11.69 -18.50
CA LYS A 263 22.78 -10.38 -18.76
C LYS A 263 24.05 -10.14 -17.92
N ASN A 264 24.96 -11.13 -17.89
CA ASN A 264 26.19 -11.13 -17.10
C ASN A 264 26.03 -11.05 -15.57
N GLN A 265 24.83 -11.34 -15.05
CA GLN A 265 24.53 -11.45 -13.63
C GLN A 265 24.22 -12.89 -13.22
N LEU A 266 24.48 -13.22 -11.96
CA LEU A 266 23.97 -14.44 -11.33
C LEU A 266 22.86 -14.06 -10.35
N VAL A 267 21.64 -14.52 -10.61
CA VAL A 267 20.44 -14.17 -9.84
C VAL A 267 19.74 -15.42 -9.30
N TYR A 268 18.87 -15.27 -8.30
CA TYR A 268 18.03 -16.36 -7.81
C TYR A 268 16.62 -15.93 -7.43
N GLN A 269 15.65 -16.82 -7.64
CA GLN A 269 14.27 -16.67 -7.18
C GLN A 269 13.97 -17.64 -6.03
N LYS A 270 13.07 -17.23 -5.12
CA LYS A 270 12.57 -18.07 -4.03
C LYS A 270 11.27 -18.80 -4.42
N LYS A 271 10.49 -18.22 -5.34
CA LYS A 271 9.32 -18.77 -6.03
C LYS A 271 9.25 -18.22 -7.45
N PHE A 272 8.55 -18.92 -8.34
CA PHE A 272 8.35 -18.59 -9.77
C PHE A 272 7.68 -17.23 -10.08
N LYS A 273 7.28 -16.46 -9.06
CA LYS A 273 6.71 -15.10 -9.21
C LYS A 273 7.37 -14.07 -8.26
N ASP A 274 8.46 -14.45 -7.58
CA ASP A 274 9.24 -13.52 -6.77
C ASP A 274 10.27 -12.83 -7.69
N GLN A 275 10.54 -11.53 -7.48
CA GLN A 275 11.59 -10.83 -8.23
C GLN A 275 12.96 -11.52 -8.06
N PRO A 276 13.77 -11.64 -9.14
CA PRO A 276 15.09 -12.25 -9.08
C PRO A 276 16.00 -11.44 -8.14
N THR A 277 16.48 -12.09 -7.09
CA THR A 277 17.44 -11.52 -6.15
C THR A 277 18.85 -11.69 -6.72
N VAL A 278 19.51 -10.58 -7.06
CA VAL A 278 20.87 -10.60 -7.59
C VAL A 278 21.87 -11.09 -6.53
N VAL A 279 22.67 -12.09 -6.89
CA VAL A 279 23.80 -12.59 -6.06
C VAL A 279 25.08 -11.88 -6.45
N VAL A 280 25.27 -11.69 -7.75
CA VAL A 280 26.42 -11.05 -8.37
C VAL A 280 25.91 -10.06 -9.43
N GLU A 281 26.14 -8.77 -9.21
CA GLU A 281 25.73 -7.69 -10.13
C GLU A 281 26.57 -7.61 -11.41
N ASP A 282 27.80 -8.13 -11.39
CA ASP A 282 28.70 -8.21 -12.54
C ASP A 282 29.61 -9.44 -12.42
N LEU A 283 29.41 -10.43 -13.29
CA LEU A 283 30.25 -11.65 -13.31
C LEU A 283 31.70 -11.36 -13.73
N ARG A 284 32.00 -10.30 -14.50
CA ARG A 284 33.37 -10.01 -14.99
C ARG A 284 34.40 -9.90 -13.87
N LEU A 285 33.98 -9.40 -12.72
CA LEU A 285 34.85 -9.21 -11.55
C LEU A 285 34.98 -10.47 -10.68
N CYS A 286 34.39 -11.59 -11.09
CA CYS A 286 34.31 -12.80 -10.29
C CYS A 286 35.27 -13.89 -10.76
N THR A 287 35.62 -14.79 -9.83
CA THR A 287 36.22 -16.09 -10.15
C THR A 287 35.33 -17.20 -9.58
N VAL A 288 35.25 -18.34 -10.28
CA VAL A 288 34.52 -19.51 -9.81
C VAL A 288 35.45 -20.71 -9.63
N LYS A 289 35.34 -21.39 -8.50
CA LYS A 289 36.23 -22.50 -8.09
C LYS A 289 35.43 -23.64 -7.45
N PRO A 290 35.79 -24.92 -7.63
CA PRO A 290 35.28 -26.00 -6.80
C PRO A 290 35.75 -25.81 -5.35
N SER A 291 34.91 -26.12 -4.36
CA SER A 291 35.23 -25.99 -2.93
C SER A 291 35.59 -27.35 -2.36
N THR A 292 36.86 -27.55 -2.02
CA THR A 292 37.41 -28.83 -1.51
C THR A 292 37.49 -28.91 0.01
N GLU A 293 37.38 -27.77 0.71
CA GLU A 293 37.56 -27.66 2.18
C GLU A 293 36.23 -27.76 2.95
N ASN A 294 35.10 -27.91 2.26
CA ASN A 294 33.76 -27.82 2.85
C ASN A 294 33.06 -29.19 2.92
N GLU A 295 32.44 -29.48 4.07
CA GLU A 295 31.84 -30.78 4.46
C GLU A 295 30.82 -31.41 3.48
N ARG A 296 30.34 -30.67 2.47
CA ARG A 296 29.30 -31.13 1.54
C ARG A 296 29.84 -31.37 0.14
N ARG A 297 29.44 -32.51 -0.45
CA ARG A 297 29.70 -32.87 -1.85
C ARG A 297 29.13 -31.83 -2.82
N PHE A 298 29.73 -31.75 -4.01
CA PHE A 298 29.28 -30.94 -5.15
C PHE A 298 29.22 -29.42 -4.89
N CYS A 299 30.05 -28.94 -3.97
CA CYS A 299 30.14 -27.53 -3.60
C CYS A 299 31.09 -26.72 -4.49
N PHE A 300 30.70 -25.48 -4.81
CA PHE A 300 31.52 -24.54 -5.59
C PHE A 300 31.28 -23.10 -5.15
N GLU A 301 32.31 -22.26 -5.29
CA GLU A 301 32.33 -20.88 -4.80
C GLU A 301 32.43 -19.92 -5.98
N VAL A 302 31.49 -18.96 -6.03
CA VAL A 302 31.57 -17.79 -6.89
C VAL A 302 32.05 -16.63 -6.02
N VAL A 303 33.27 -16.17 -6.26
CA VAL A 303 33.98 -15.16 -5.47
C VAL A 303 34.03 -13.85 -6.26
N SER A 304 33.26 -12.85 -5.83
CA SER A 304 33.38 -11.46 -6.28
C SER A 304 34.24 -10.64 -5.30
N PRO A 305 34.64 -9.39 -5.63
CA PRO A 305 35.42 -8.54 -4.73
C PRO A 305 34.67 -8.11 -3.46
N SER A 306 33.34 -8.28 -3.42
CA SER A 306 32.47 -7.87 -2.32
C SER A 306 31.69 -9.02 -1.67
N LYS A 307 31.53 -10.16 -2.37
CA LYS A 307 30.67 -11.28 -1.97
C LYS A 307 31.30 -12.62 -2.38
N CYS A 308 31.59 -13.48 -1.40
CA CYS A 308 31.82 -14.90 -1.65
C CYS A 308 30.51 -15.68 -1.49
N CYS A 309 30.08 -16.38 -2.55
CA CYS A 309 28.87 -17.18 -2.56
C CYS A 309 29.22 -18.67 -2.71
N LEU A 310 29.04 -19.44 -1.63
CA LEU A 310 29.10 -20.90 -1.70
C LEU A 310 27.75 -21.47 -2.17
N LEU A 311 27.82 -22.25 -3.24
CA LEU A 311 26.73 -22.98 -3.87
C LEU A 311 27.00 -24.49 -3.82
N GLN A 312 25.94 -25.28 -3.97
CA GLN A 312 25.97 -26.72 -4.05
C GLN A 312 24.99 -27.16 -5.15
N ALA A 313 25.47 -28.00 -6.07
CA ALA A 313 24.66 -28.68 -7.07
C ALA A 313 24.17 -30.06 -6.57
N ASP A 314 23.20 -30.65 -7.26
CA ASP A 314 22.65 -31.96 -6.88
C ASP A 314 23.50 -33.14 -7.42
N SER A 315 24.33 -32.90 -8.45
CA SER A 315 25.28 -33.89 -9.01
C SER A 315 26.65 -33.28 -9.37
N GLU A 316 27.67 -34.13 -9.55
CA GLU A 316 29.01 -33.70 -10.01
C GLU A 316 28.96 -33.15 -11.45
N ARG A 317 28.09 -33.72 -12.31
CA ARG A 317 27.87 -33.24 -13.68
C ARG A 317 27.28 -31.83 -13.67
N GLN A 318 26.24 -31.59 -12.86
CA GLN A 318 25.71 -30.24 -12.65
C GLN A 318 26.77 -29.30 -12.09
N GLN A 319 27.56 -29.71 -11.09
CA GLN A 319 28.62 -28.88 -10.52
C GLN A 319 29.60 -28.41 -11.62
N LYS A 320 30.06 -29.33 -12.48
CA LYS A 320 30.93 -29.01 -13.61
C LYS A 320 30.25 -28.11 -14.65
N ALA A 321 28.98 -28.40 -14.99
CA ALA A 321 28.20 -27.59 -15.92
C ALA A 321 27.99 -26.15 -15.42
N TRP A 322 27.58 -25.97 -14.16
CA TRP A 322 27.40 -24.64 -13.54
C TRP A 322 28.73 -23.87 -13.39
N ILE A 323 29.83 -24.54 -13.04
CA ILE A 323 31.16 -23.91 -13.04
C ILE A 323 31.52 -23.43 -14.46
N SER A 324 31.36 -24.29 -15.47
CA SER A 324 31.70 -23.96 -16.87
C SER A 324 30.80 -22.85 -17.43
N ALA A 325 29.49 -22.87 -17.17
CA ALA A 325 28.56 -21.82 -17.56
C ALA A 325 28.93 -20.47 -16.96
N VAL A 326 29.28 -20.43 -15.67
CA VAL A 326 29.76 -19.22 -15.00
C VAL A 326 31.10 -18.76 -15.61
N GLN A 327 32.05 -19.66 -15.89
CA GLN A 327 33.32 -19.33 -16.56
C GLN A 327 33.10 -18.75 -17.97
N ASN A 328 32.18 -19.33 -18.74
CA ASN A 328 31.86 -18.88 -20.09
C ASN A 328 31.20 -17.50 -20.06
N SER A 329 30.23 -17.25 -19.16
CA SER A 329 29.63 -15.92 -18.99
C SER A 329 30.63 -14.87 -18.50
N ILE A 330 31.62 -15.24 -17.66
CA ILE A 330 32.73 -14.34 -17.32
C ILE A 330 33.52 -13.97 -18.58
N ALA A 331 33.86 -14.96 -19.43
CA ALA A 331 34.62 -14.75 -20.65
C ALA A 331 33.88 -13.89 -21.70
N SER A 332 32.60 -14.19 -21.99
CA SER A 332 31.78 -13.41 -22.92
C SER A 332 31.64 -11.94 -22.46
N ALA A 333 31.42 -11.71 -21.17
CA ALA A 333 31.31 -10.37 -20.62
C ALA A 333 32.62 -9.55 -20.70
N PHE A 334 33.79 -10.21 -20.76
CA PHE A 334 35.05 -9.53 -21.10
C PHE A 334 35.20 -9.22 -22.60
N GLN A 335 34.58 -10.00 -23.48
CA GLN A 335 34.65 -9.82 -24.94
C GLN A 335 33.78 -8.64 -25.42
N GLU A 336 32.59 -8.44 -24.83
CA GLU A 336 31.72 -7.27 -25.05
C GLU A 336 32.43 -5.90 -24.86
N ARG A 337 33.59 -5.89 -24.18
CA ARG A 337 34.38 -4.67 -23.92
C ARG A 337 35.57 -4.47 -24.89
N ARG A 338 35.75 -5.35 -25.89
CA ARG A 338 36.81 -5.22 -26.91
C ARG A 338 36.32 -4.71 -28.25
N GLU A 339 35.04 -4.85 -28.56
CA GLU A 339 34.44 -4.40 -29.83
C GLU A 339 33.74 -3.03 -29.77
N ASP A 340 34.22 -2.09 -28.93
CA ASP A 340 34.02 -0.67 -29.27
C ASP A 340 35.02 0.30 -28.58
N PRO A 341 36.08 0.72 -29.30
CA PRO A 341 36.88 1.90 -28.92
C PRO A 341 36.30 3.23 -29.43
N HIS A 342 35.46 3.23 -30.49
CA HIS A 342 35.20 4.39 -31.34
C HIS A 342 33.76 4.42 -31.92
N SER A 343 32.75 4.56 -31.05
CA SER A 343 31.39 4.94 -31.47
C SER A 343 30.72 5.92 -30.48
N PRO A 344 30.09 7.02 -30.94
CA PRO A 344 29.43 7.98 -30.06
C PRO A 344 28.07 7.46 -29.57
N ARG A 345 27.83 7.55 -28.26
CA ARG A 345 26.61 7.11 -27.54
C ARG A 345 25.30 7.54 -28.23
N GLN A 346 24.67 6.65 -28.99
CA GLN A 346 23.25 6.77 -29.36
C GLN A 346 22.35 6.16 -28.28
N ARG A 347 21.24 6.85 -27.99
CA ARG A 347 20.16 6.34 -27.12
C ARG A 347 19.25 5.42 -27.93
N CYS A 348 19.11 4.15 -27.51
CA CYS A 348 18.00 3.31 -27.98
C CYS A 348 16.70 3.68 -27.27
N SER A 349 15.97 4.67 -27.81
CA SER A 349 14.62 4.99 -27.39
C SER A 349 13.59 4.19 -28.20
N SER A 350 12.90 3.25 -27.55
CA SER A 350 11.78 2.49 -28.11
C SER A 350 10.87 2.03 -26.96
N VAL A 351 9.54 2.13 -27.00
CA VAL A 351 8.64 2.42 -28.13
C VAL A 351 7.60 3.49 -27.76
N SER A 352 7.20 4.32 -28.73
CA SER A 352 6.05 5.22 -28.60
C SER A 352 4.80 4.56 -29.19
N VAL A 353 3.77 4.36 -28.36
CA VAL A 353 2.43 3.98 -28.83
C VAL A 353 1.55 5.25 -28.86
N SER A 354 0.79 5.43 -29.94
CA SER A 354 0.07 6.66 -30.24
C SER A 354 -1.07 6.98 -29.27
N SER A 355 -1.15 8.24 -28.82
CA SER A 355 -2.24 8.75 -27.98
C SER A 355 -3.50 9.07 -28.79
N LEU A 356 -4.68 8.66 -28.30
CA LEU A 356 -5.97 9.30 -28.66
C LEU A 356 -7.02 9.14 -27.55
N GLY A 357 -7.33 10.26 -26.89
CA GLY A 357 -8.51 10.64 -26.07
C GLY A 357 -9.40 9.63 -25.32
N GLY A 358 -9.79 9.95 -24.07
CA GLY A 358 -10.92 9.29 -23.41
C GLY A 358 -10.98 9.36 -21.87
N SER A 359 -11.18 10.56 -21.30
CA SER A 359 -11.28 10.81 -19.85
C SER A 359 -12.24 9.88 -19.06
N SER A 360 -11.82 9.35 -17.90
CA SER A 360 -12.21 9.89 -16.56
C SER A 360 -12.18 8.88 -15.38
N SER A 361 -11.74 9.39 -14.21
CA SER A 361 -12.02 8.90 -12.84
C SER A 361 -11.49 7.53 -12.35
N GLY A 362 -11.19 7.46 -11.04
CA GLY A 362 -10.79 6.24 -10.32
C GLY A 362 -9.32 6.24 -9.89
N GLY A 363 -9.04 6.21 -8.58
CA GLY A 363 -7.67 6.35 -8.05
C GLY A 363 -7.23 5.21 -7.13
N GLY A 364 -5.90 5.05 -7.01
CA GLY A 364 -5.24 4.30 -5.93
C GLY A 364 -4.38 3.12 -6.39
N GLY A 365 -3.12 3.04 -5.92
CA GLY A 365 -2.37 1.77 -5.89
C GLY A 365 -0.92 1.74 -6.38
N GLU A 366 -0.19 2.86 -6.47
CA GLU A 366 1.25 2.81 -6.81
C GLU A 366 2.13 2.28 -5.67
N GLY A 367 3.25 1.64 -6.01
CA GLY A 367 4.33 1.27 -5.08
C GLY A 367 5.05 -0.03 -5.43
N GLY A 368 6.18 0.05 -6.15
CA GLY A 368 6.97 -1.14 -6.48
C GLY A 368 8.00 -1.05 -7.61
N VAL A 369 8.50 0.13 -7.99
CA VAL A 369 9.43 0.30 -9.14
C VAL A 369 10.78 0.94 -8.72
N ASP A 370 10.85 1.50 -7.52
CA ASP A 370 11.73 2.63 -7.23
C ASP A 370 13.20 2.28 -6.91
N GLN A 371 13.50 1.02 -6.57
CA GLN A 371 14.79 0.64 -5.97
C GLN A 371 15.96 0.70 -6.97
N GLU A 372 15.84 0.09 -8.16
CA GLU A 372 16.91 0.15 -9.18
C GLU A 372 17.06 1.56 -9.78
N ASN A 373 15.95 2.30 -9.86
CA ASN A 373 15.97 3.70 -10.29
C ASN A 373 16.66 4.62 -9.25
N SER A 374 16.60 4.29 -7.96
CA SER A 374 17.12 5.15 -6.88
C SER A 374 18.63 5.38 -6.92
N GLY A 375 19.43 4.37 -7.26
CA GLY A 375 20.89 4.50 -7.35
C GLY A 375 21.33 5.33 -8.57
N CYS A 376 20.69 5.11 -9.73
CA CYS A 376 20.93 5.92 -10.92
C CYS A 376 20.54 7.39 -10.67
N LYS A 377 19.38 7.61 -10.05
CA LYS A 377 18.89 8.93 -9.64
C LYS A 377 19.82 9.64 -8.65
N ALA A 378 20.33 8.94 -7.63
CA ALA A 378 21.26 9.52 -6.66
C ALA A 378 22.59 9.93 -7.32
N LEU A 379 23.12 9.13 -8.26
CA LEU A 379 24.29 9.49 -9.06
C LEU A 379 24.01 10.74 -9.91
N GLU A 380 22.89 10.77 -10.64
CA GLU A 380 22.54 11.87 -11.55
C GLU A 380 22.30 13.20 -10.80
N GLU A 381 21.54 13.18 -9.70
CA GLU A 381 21.28 14.38 -8.89
C GLU A 381 22.56 14.89 -8.22
N VAL A 382 23.37 14.01 -7.62
CA VAL A 382 24.61 14.44 -6.94
C VAL A 382 25.71 14.86 -7.92
N GLN A 383 25.78 14.31 -9.13
CA GLN A 383 26.71 14.77 -10.19
C GLN A 383 26.15 15.93 -11.05
N ALA A 384 24.91 16.38 -10.85
CA ALA A 384 24.41 17.62 -11.44
C ALA A 384 24.99 18.88 -10.77
N ILE A 385 25.36 18.77 -9.49
CA ILE A 385 25.87 19.86 -8.66
C ILE A 385 27.21 20.41 -9.20
N PRO A 386 27.41 21.74 -9.29
CA PRO A 386 28.67 22.33 -9.76
C PRO A 386 29.89 21.83 -8.98
N GLY A 387 30.85 21.25 -9.71
CA GLY A 387 32.08 20.68 -9.16
C GLY A 387 32.02 19.20 -8.73
N ASN A 388 30.82 18.59 -8.64
CA ASN A 388 30.70 17.19 -8.21
C ASN A 388 31.02 16.15 -9.30
N ARG A 389 31.17 16.58 -10.56
CA ARG A 389 31.60 15.73 -11.69
C ARG A 389 33.09 15.38 -11.69
N GLN A 390 33.85 15.94 -10.75
CA GLN A 390 35.26 15.68 -10.52
C GLN A 390 35.46 15.34 -9.04
N CYS A 391 36.36 14.42 -8.73
CA CYS A 391 36.70 14.04 -7.35
C CYS A 391 37.21 15.24 -6.55
N CYS A 392 36.62 15.48 -5.38
CA CYS A 392 36.88 16.62 -4.50
C CYS A 392 38.37 16.94 -4.33
N ASP A 393 39.20 15.91 -4.13
CA ASP A 393 40.60 16.04 -3.71
C ASP A 393 41.64 15.91 -4.82
N CYS A 394 41.32 15.26 -5.94
CA CYS A 394 42.29 15.01 -7.02
C CYS A 394 41.79 15.25 -8.45
N GLY A 395 40.59 15.80 -8.63
CA GLY A 395 40.06 16.20 -9.95
C GLY A 395 39.60 15.06 -10.88
N GLU A 396 39.77 13.80 -10.48
CA GLU A 396 39.38 12.61 -11.25
C GLU A 396 37.92 12.68 -11.73
N ALA A 397 37.68 12.54 -13.03
CA ALA A 397 36.34 12.70 -13.61
C ALA A 397 35.42 11.51 -13.29
N GLY A 398 34.12 11.79 -13.10
CA GLY A 398 33.10 10.76 -12.81
C GLY A 398 33.28 10.05 -11.46
N PRO A 399 33.23 10.77 -10.32
CA PRO A 399 33.34 10.15 -9.01
C PRO A 399 32.05 9.40 -8.60
N ASP A 400 32.12 8.07 -8.51
CA ASP A 400 31.01 7.18 -8.11
C ASP A 400 30.88 6.95 -6.58
N TRP A 401 31.65 7.67 -5.77
CA TRP A 401 31.62 7.59 -4.30
C TRP A 401 31.39 8.97 -3.69
N ALA A 402 30.98 9.01 -2.42
CA ALA A 402 30.76 10.23 -1.66
C ALA A 402 31.12 10.06 -0.17
N SER A 403 31.39 11.17 0.54
CA SER A 403 31.53 11.21 2.00
C SER A 403 30.36 11.97 2.62
N ILE A 404 29.41 11.24 3.19
CA ILE A 404 28.06 11.73 3.48
C ILE A 404 27.97 12.71 4.67
N ASN A 405 29.00 12.77 5.51
CA ASN A 405 29.13 13.78 6.57
C ASN A 405 29.82 15.07 6.07
N LEU A 406 30.59 14.97 4.98
CA LEU A 406 31.33 16.09 4.41
C LEU A 406 30.60 16.75 3.23
N GLY A 407 29.67 16.05 2.57
CA GLY A 407 28.93 16.60 1.42
C GLY A 407 29.69 16.56 0.09
N ILE A 408 30.69 15.68 -0.07
CA ILE A 408 31.63 15.66 -1.20
C ILE A 408 31.58 14.36 -2.02
N THR A 409 31.94 14.44 -3.32
CA THR A 409 32.12 13.27 -4.21
C THR A 409 33.60 12.90 -4.39
N LEU A 410 33.87 11.59 -4.47
CA LEU A 410 35.19 10.98 -4.43
C LEU A 410 35.35 9.91 -5.51
N CYS A 411 36.53 9.81 -6.13
CA CYS A 411 36.87 8.65 -6.95
C CYS A 411 37.22 7.44 -6.07
N ILE A 412 37.32 6.24 -6.68
CA ILE A 412 37.62 4.99 -5.98
C ILE A 412 38.94 5.04 -5.16
N VAL A 413 39.95 5.80 -5.61
CA VAL A 413 41.23 5.94 -4.89
C VAL A 413 41.07 6.83 -3.65
N CYS A 414 40.49 8.02 -3.80
CA CYS A 414 40.28 8.94 -2.67
C CYS A 414 39.25 8.39 -1.67
N SER A 415 38.18 7.73 -2.13
CA SER A 415 37.22 7.07 -1.24
C SER A 415 37.87 5.92 -0.44
N GLY A 416 38.80 5.18 -1.05
CA GLY A 416 39.65 4.20 -0.37
C GLY A 416 40.64 4.79 0.65
N ILE A 417 41.06 6.05 0.49
CA ILE A 417 41.87 6.79 1.47
C ILE A 417 40.98 7.31 2.61
N HIS A 418 39.83 7.92 2.29
CA HIS A 418 38.88 8.43 3.28
C HIS A 418 38.42 7.34 4.27
N ARG A 419 38.22 6.11 3.79
CA ARG A 419 37.94 4.94 4.65
C ARG A 419 39.05 4.67 5.69
N SER A 420 40.31 4.96 5.36
CA SER A 420 41.46 4.75 6.27
C SER A 420 41.66 5.86 7.31
N LEU A 421 41.02 7.03 7.15
CA LEU A 421 40.95 8.05 8.20
C LEU A 421 40.04 7.62 9.37
N GLY A 422 39.02 6.81 9.07
CA GLY A 422 38.01 6.39 10.04
C GLY A 422 36.75 7.26 10.06
N VAL A 423 35.68 6.69 10.60
CA VAL A 423 34.29 7.22 10.52
C VAL A 423 34.03 8.54 11.27
N HIS A 424 35.02 9.01 12.04
CA HIS A 424 34.98 10.30 12.73
C HIS A 424 35.48 11.47 11.85
N PHE A 425 36.25 11.18 10.79
CA PHE A 425 36.57 12.17 9.75
C PHE A 425 35.67 12.01 8.51
N SER A 426 35.45 10.78 8.04
CA SER A 426 34.74 10.55 6.78
C SER A 426 33.86 9.28 6.78
N LYS A 427 32.60 9.45 6.36
CA LYS A 427 31.60 8.39 6.23
C LYS A 427 31.33 8.09 4.76
N VAL A 428 32.10 7.15 4.19
CA VAL A 428 32.08 6.86 2.75
C VAL A 428 30.90 5.97 2.34
N ARG A 429 30.23 6.34 1.23
CA ARG A 429 29.20 5.58 0.50
C ARG A 429 29.50 5.56 -1.00
N SER A 430 28.96 4.59 -1.73
CA SER A 430 28.88 4.59 -3.19
C SER A 430 27.60 5.30 -3.62
N LEU A 431 27.68 6.09 -4.71
CA LEU A 431 26.50 6.70 -5.34
C LEU A 431 25.69 5.68 -6.15
N THR A 432 26.27 4.52 -6.50
CA THR A 432 25.66 3.49 -7.36
C THR A 432 25.36 2.17 -6.66
N LEU A 433 26.10 1.81 -5.60
CA LEU A 433 26.00 0.50 -4.93
C LEU A 433 25.33 0.53 -3.54
N ASP A 434 25.25 1.70 -2.89
CA ASP A 434 24.55 1.87 -1.61
C ASP A 434 23.15 2.45 -1.85
N SER A 435 22.19 2.14 -0.97
CA SER A 435 20.88 2.80 -0.95
C SER A 435 20.96 4.19 -0.32
N TRP A 436 20.32 5.19 -0.93
CA TRP A 436 20.31 6.57 -0.45
C TRP A 436 18.91 7.00 0.02
N GLU A 437 18.85 7.57 1.23
CA GLU A 437 17.67 8.28 1.72
C GLU A 437 17.50 9.65 0.99
N PRO A 438 16.28 10.06 0.60
CA PRO A 438 16.04 11.35 -0.07
C PRO A 438 16.55 12.58 0.71
N GLU A 439 16.49 12.53 2.04
CA GLU A 439 17.02 13.54 2.95
C GLU A 439 18.55 13.70 2.80
N LEU A 440 19.24 12.58 2.55
CA LEU A 440 20.69 12.54 2.38
C LEU A 440 21.10 13.01 0.98
N ILE A 441 20.30 12.71 -0.05
CA ILE A 441 20.49 13.27 -1.39
C ILE A 441 20.30 14.79 -1.35
N LYS A 442 19.24 15.29 -0.69
CA LYS A 442 19.06 16.73 -0.48
C LYS A 442 20.29 17.35 0.22
N LEU A 443 20.80 16.73 1.29
CA LEU A 443 21.98 17.24 1.99
C LEU A 443 23.24 17.32 1.08
N MET A 444 23.43 16.36 0.18
CA MET A 444 24.51 16.44 -0.81
C MET A 444 24.30 17.63 -1.78
N CYS A 445 23.05 17.93 -2.16
CA CYS A 445 22.69 19.04 -3.04
C CYS A 445 22.89 20.44 -2.43
N GLU A 446 22.75 20.60 -1.11
CA GLU A 446 22.99 21.87 -0.41
C GLU A 446 24.49 22.13 -0.11
N LEU A 447 25.39 21.20 -0.46
CA LEU A 447 26.83 21.27 -0.20
C LEU A 447 27.66 21.13 -1.49
N GLY A 448 28.20 19.93 -1.77
CA GLY A 448 29.06 19.67 -2.91
C GLY A 448 30.51 20.16 -2.79
N ASN A 449 31.35 19.67 -3.69
CA ASN A 449 32.80 19.89 -3.71
C ASN A 449 33.17 21.38 -3.79
N SER A 450 32.37 22.18 -4.48
CA SER A 450 32.62 23.63 -4.63
C SER A 450 32.46 24.39 -3.31
N VAL A 451 31.51 24.01 -2.45
CA VAL A 451 31.34 24.61 -1.12
C VAL A 451 32.46 24.14 -0.19
N ILE A 452 32.69 22.82 -0.17
CA ILE A 452 33.64 22.23 0.79
C ILE A 452 35.10 22.60 0.47
N ASN A 453 35.47 22.78 -0.80
CA ASN A 453 36.80 23.27 -1.15
C ASN A 453 37.00 24.76 -0.83
N ARG A 454 35.96 25.60 -0.86
CA ARG A 454 36.07 27.00 -0.37
C ARG A 454 36.43 27.08 1.12
N ILE A 455 36.06 26.06 1.90
CA ILE A 455 36.36 25.94 3.34
C ILE A 455 37.71 25.24 3.53
N TYR A 456 37.83 24.00 3.05
CA TYR A 456 38.97 23.11 3.30
C TYR A 456 40.17 23.29 2.37
N GLU A 457 40.09 24.18 1.38
CA GLU A 457 41.20 24.56 0.49
C GLU A 457 41.37 26.10 0.42
N ALA A 458 40.75 26.85 1.35
CA ALA A 458 40.67 28.32 1.36
C ALA A 458 42.00 29.06 1.16
N ARG A 459 43.07 28.54 1.78
CA ARG A 459 44.43 29.10 1.76
C ARG A 459 45.41 28.29 0.91
N ILE A 460 44.91 27.55 -0.10
CA ILE A 460 45.76 26.76 -0.99
C ILE A 460 46.82 27.62 -1.71
N ASP A 461 46.46 28.84 -2.15
CA ASP A 461 47.37 29.72 -2.88
C ASP A 461 48.44 30.38 -1.98
N GLU A 462 48.23 30.41 -0.66
CA GLU A 462 49.22 30.87 0.32
C GLU A 462 50.23 29.77 0.72
N ILE A 463 49.98 28.51 0.35
CA ILE A 463 50.69 27.34 0.89
C ILE A 463 51.30 26.55 -0.28
N THR A 464 52.60 26.26 -0.21
CA THR A 464 53.36 25.63 -1.31
C THR A 464 53.00 24.16 -1.62
N ILE A 465 51.96 23.61 -0.99
CA ILE A 465 51.48 22.24 -1.20
C ILE A 465 50.47 22.23 -2.33
N LYS A 466 50.84 21.64 -3.48
CA LYS A 466 49.96 21.53 -4.64
C LYS A 466 48.96 20.39 -4.48
N LYS A 467 47.73 20.62 -4.95
CA LYS A 467 46.67 19.61 -5.07
C LYS A 467 47.08 18.48 -6.02
N PRO A 468 46.87 17.19 -5.70
CA PRO A 468 47.28 16.06 -6.53
C PRO A 468 46.45 15.95 -7.82
N HIS A 469 47.06 15.43 -8.86
CA HIS A 469 46.45 15.16 -10.17
C HIS A 469 45.70 13.81 -10.17
N PRO A 470 44.78 13.52 -11.11
CA PRO A 470 44.20 12.19 -11.27
C PRO A 470 45.26 11.08 -11.39
N SER A 471 46.36 11.32 -12.09
CA SER A 471 47.47 10.38 -12.23
C SER A 471 48.50 10.38 -11.08
N SER A 472 48.32 11.19 -10.03
CA SER A 472 49.26 11.22 -8.89
C SER A 472 49.24 9.89 -8.10
N PRO A 473 50.40 9.42 -7.60
CA PRO A 473 50.50 8.30 -6.66
C PRO A 473 49.52 8.36 -5.49
N ARG A 474 49.12 7.18 -4.98
CA ARG A 474 48.23 7.06 -3.82
C ARG A 474 48.79 7.77 -2.58
N GLY A 475 50.10 7.74 -2.36
CA GLY A 475 50.77 8.39 -1.23
C GLY A 475 50.57 9.91 -1.23
N ASP A 476 50.71 10.56 -2.39
CA ASP A 476 50.52 12.00 -2.55
C ASP A 476 49.06 12.39 -2.26
N LYS A 477 48.12 11.61 -2.81
CA LYS A 477 46.67 11.77 -2.54
C LYS A 477 46.36 11.58 -1.05
N GLU A 478 47.03 10.65 -0.38
CA GLU A 478 46.85 10.40 1.06
C GLU A 478 47.44 11.51 1.94
N SER A 479 48.63 12.02 1.60
CA SER A 479 49.24 13.18 2.26
C SER A 479 48.38 14.44 2.12
N TRP A 480 47.83 14.67 0.92
CA TRP A 480 46.89 15.76 0.65
C TRP A 480 45.61 15.63 1.49
N ILE A 481 44.95 14.47 1.46
CA ILE A 481 43.69 14.22 2.19
C ILE A 481 43.87 14.35 3.71
N LYS A 482 45.00 13.89 4.26
CA LYS A 482 45.37 14.12 5.68
C LYS A 482 45.60 15.60 5.98
N SER A 483 46.39 16.29 5.14
CA SER A 483 46.65 17.74 5.26
C SER A 483 45.35 18.56 5.26
N LYS A 484 44.39 18.16 4.43
CA LYS A 484 43.10 18.81 4.23
C LYS A 484 42.14 18.58 5.41
N TYR A 485 41.80 17.32 5.71
CA TYR A 485 40.70 17.01 6.64
C TYR A 485 41.12 16.69 8.08
N VAL A 486 42.33 16.15 8.29
CA VAL A 486 42.82 15.78 9.64
C VAL A 486 43.61 16.94 10.24
N GLU A 487 44.58 17.46 9.50
CA GLU A 487 45.49 18.52 9.95
C GLU A 487 44.94 19.92 9.68
N LYS A 488 43.87 20.02 8.89
CA LYS A 488 43.11 21.27 8.65
C LYS A 488 43.96 22.45 8.10
N LYS A 489 45.08 22.13 7.42
CA LYS A 489 46.16 23.08 7.07
C LYS A 489 45.73 24.26 6.20
N PHE A 490 44.77 24.07 5.30
CA PHE A 490 44.37 25.05 4.29
C PHE A 490 43.12 25.86 4.66
N ILE A 491 42.53 25.64 5.84
CA ILE A 491 41.38 26.42 6.29
C ILE A 491 41.85 27.83 6.69
N GLN A 492 40.99 28.83 6.53
CA GLN A 492 41.24 30.18 7.05
C GLN A 492 41.44 30.14 8.58
N LYS A 493 42.10 31.14 9.16
CA LYS A 493 42.04 31.36 10.61
C LYS A 493 40.96 32.41 10.91
N LEU A 494 40.05 32.09 11.83
CA LEU A 494 39.16 33.09 12.43
C LEU A 494 40.02 34.15 13.15
N PRO A 495 39.59 35.42 13.16
CA PRO A 495 40.28 36.46 13.94
C PRO A 495 40.27 36.11 15.43
N GLU A 496 41.40 36.29 16.10
CA GLU A 496 41.58 35.90 17.51
C GLU A 496 40.84 36.86 18.46
N THR A 497 39.56 36.59 18.71
CA THR A 497 38.75 37.26 19.74
C THR A 497 39.21 36.81 21.15
N GLY A 498 40.21 37.50 21.67
CA GLY A 498 40.94 37.07 22.87
C GLY A 498 40.16 37.16 24.20
N ARG A 499 40.40 36.16 25.07
CA ARG A 499 40.26 36.17 26.54
C ARG A 499 38.89 36.58 27.14
N ASN A 500 38.11 35.57 27.54
CA ASN A 500 37.10 35.63 28.61
C ASN A 500 37.67 36.17 29.95
N PRO A 501 36.86 36.53 30.98
CA PRO A 501 35.38 36.70 31.09
C PRO A 501 35.02 38.14 31.63
N PRO A 502 33.77 38.52 32.07
CA PRO A 502 32.57 37.71 32.31
C PRO A 502 31.23 38.22 31.77
N LEU A 503 30.26 37.29 31.83
CA LEU A 503 28.80 37.45 31.67
C LEU A 503 28.24 38.76 32.25
N ARG A 504 27.47 39.52 31.45
CA ARG A 504 26.61 40.60 31.95
C ARG A 504 25.16 40.46 31.48
N ARG A 505 24.28 40.15 32.44
CA ARG A 505 22.82 40.02 32.29
C ARG A 505 22.18 41.36 31.89
N SER A 506 21.58 41.43 30.70
CA SER A 506 20.87 42.60 30.16
C SER A 506 19.35 42.52 30.41
N SER A 507 18.93 42.90 31.62
CA SER A 507 17.50 43.10 31.92
C SER A 507 16.93 44.32 31.20
N ALA A 508 15.73 44.20 30.61
CA ALA A 508 15.07 45.27 29.88
C ALA A 508 14.79 46.53 30.74
N ARG A 509 14.94 47.73 30.14
CA ARG A 509 14.33 48.97 30.64
C ARG A 509 13.99 49.92 29.48
N ARG A 510 12.86 50.63 29.61
CA ARG A 510 12.32 51.58 28.62
C ARG A 510 12.90 53.01 28.79
N ASN A 511 12.57 53.86 27.83
CA ASN A 511 12.61 55.35 27.82
C ASN A 511 13.97 55.99 27.43
N ARG A 512 14.00 57.20 26.83
CA ARG A 512 13.02 57.97 26.01
C ARG A 512 13.72 59.26 25.49
N SER A 513 13.69 59.50 24.18
CA SER A 513 14.06 60.77 23.48
C SER A 513 15.49 61.30 23.76
N THR A 514 16.05 62.35 23.12
CA THR A 514 15.50 63.41 22.25
C THR A 514 16.59 64.00 21.35
N THR A 515 16.29 64.28 20.05
CA THR A 515 17.02 65.26 19.17
C THR A 515 18.53 65.00 18.87
N GLN A 516 19.18 65.58 17.86
CA GLN A 516 18.83 66.66 16.91
C GLN A 516 19.63 66.55 15.58
N THR A 517 19.02 66.93 14.45
CA THR A 517 19.67 67.40 13.17
C THR A 517 20.66 66.46 12.43
N GLU A 518 20.87 66.52 11.10
CA GLU A 518 20.37 67.44 10.07
C GLU A 518 20.14 66.73 8.70
N ARG A 519 19.10 67.18 7.96
CA ARG A 519 19.01 67.47 6.49
C ARG A 519 19.77 66.60 5.43
N THR A 520 19.26 66.33 4.22
CA THR A 520 18.12 66.91 3.44
C THR A 520 17.71 66.04 2.22
N VAL A 521 16.46 66.21 1.70
CA VAL A 521 16.05 66.16 0.25
C VAL A 521 16.09 64.78 -0.46
N GLN A 522 15.11 64.34 -1.29
CA GLN A 522 13.84 64.91 -1.77
C GLN A 522 12.80 63.79 -2.11
N ARG A 523 11.50 64.14 -2.27
CA ARG A 523 10.43 63.23 -2.75
C ARG A 523 9.19 63.99 -3.28
N PRO A 524 8.56 63.56 -4.39
CA PRO A 524 7.17 63.91 -4.73
C PRO A 524 6.29 62.63 -5.07
N PRO A 525 4.99 62.70 -5.47
CA PRO A 525 3.91 62.71 -4.44
C PRO A 525 2.57 61.94 -4.72
N LEU A 526 1.91 61.43 -3.66
CA LEU A 526 0.44 61.14 -3.52
C LEU A 526 -0.14 60.01 -4.45
N LYS A 527 -1.42 59.54 -4.52
CA LYS A 527 -2.77 59.63 -3.84
C LYS A 527 -3.68 58.47 -4.42
N PRO A 528 -4.93 58.17 -3.99
CA PRO A 528 -5.58 58.00 -2.67
C PRO A 528 -6.18 56.57 -2.44
N LYS A 529 -7.05 56.36 -1.43
CA LYS A 529 -7.75 55.08 -1.07
C LYS A 529 -9.16 54.92 -1.71
N PRO A 530 -9.82 53.74 -1.59
CA PRO A 530 -10.76 53.52 -0.46
C PRO A 530 -10.70 52.11 0.20
N ASN A 531 -11.62 51.82 1.14
CA ASN A 531 -11.54 50.71 2.11
C ASN A 531 -12.30 49.42 1.74
N ARG A 532 -11.81 48.27 2.21
CA ARG A 532 -12.64 47.22 2.85
C ARG A 532 -11.80 46.41 3.85
N ALA A 533 -12.36 46.06 5.01
CA ALA A 533 -11.68 45.25 6.04
C ALA A 533 -12.23 43.82 6.08
N THR A 534 -11.39 42.85 6.50
CA THR A 534 -11.57 41.93 7.65
C THR A 534 -10.43 40.88 7.64
N LEU A 535 -10.12 40.30 8.81
CA LEU A 535 -9.11 39.27 9.11
C LEU A 535 -7.64 39.75 9.20
N PRO A 536 -6.90 39.41 10.28
CA PRO A 536 -5.49 39.74 10.42
C PRO A 536 -4.60 38.72 9.69
N ARG A 537 -3.79 39.21 8.75
CA ARG A 537 -2.62 38.50 8.22
C ARG A 537 -1.53 38.47 9.30
N VAL A 538 -0.86 37.32 9.49
CA VAL A 538 0.31 37.22 10.37
C VAL A 538 1.36 38.21 9.88
N THR A 539 1.96 38.96 10.80
CA THR A 539 2.93 40.01 10.48
C THR A 539 4.13 39.44 9.74
N ASP A 540 4.40 39.99 8.56
CA ASP A 540 5.68 39.84 7.89
C ASP A 540 6.78 40.33 8.87
N VAL A 541 7.73 39.45 9.21
CA VAL A 541 8.88 39.81 10.04
C VAL A 541 9.97 40.30 9.11
N GLU A 542 10.48 41.51 9.35
CA GLU A 542 11.60 42.07 8.59
C GLU A 542 12.85 41.27 8.95
N GLU A 543 13.44 40.56 7.98
CA GLU A 543 14.65 39.77 8.16
C GLU A 543 15.86 40.71 8.31
N GLU A 544 16.17 41.10 9.55
CA GLU A 544 17.47 41.69 9.87
C GLU A 544 18.57 40.64 9.62
N GLU A 545 19.44 40.87 8.63
CA GLU A 545 20.63 40.05 8.39
C GLU A 545 21.59 40.19 9.60
N GLU A 546 21.41 39.36 10.63
CA GLU A 546 22.33 39.30 11.77
C GLU A 546 23.76 39.00 11.29
N ASP A 547 24.71 39.85 11.67
CA ASP A 547 26.11 39.65 11.37
C ASP A 547 26.66 38.42 12.11
N LEU A 548 26.77 37.30 11.38
CA LEU A 548 27.33 36.05 11.87
C LEU A 548 28.87 36.08 11.97
N SER A 549 29.55 37.11 11.45
CA SER A 549 31.02 37.16 11.25
C SER A 549 31.85 37.48 12.51
N GLY A 550 31.49 36.87 13.64
CA GLY A 550 32.25 36.97 14.90
C GLY A 550 31.87 35.97 15.99
N LEU A 551 30.93 35.05 15.74
CA LEU A 551 30.47 34.11 16.76
C LEU A 551 31.50 32.99 17.01
N HIS A 552 31.58 32.55 18.27
CA HIS A 552 32.29 31.31 18.64
C HIS A 552 31.77 30.13 17.80
N PRO A 553 32.62 29.24 17.24
CA PRO A 553 32.18 28.21 16.29
C PRO A 553 30.98 27.36 16.74
N GLY A 554 30.90 26.98 18.02
CA GLY A 554 29.73 26.26 18.56
C GLY A 554 28.41 27.07 18.51
N ALA A 555 28.48 28.38 18.73
CA ALA A 555 27.33 29.28 18.64
C ALA A 555 26.97 29.61 17.17
N LEU A 556 27.97 29.69 16.29
CA LEU A 556 27.77 29.81 14.84
C LEU A 556 27.08 28.56 14.28
N LEU A 557 27.49 27.36 14.71
CA LEU A 557 26.82 26.09 14.38
C LEU A 557 25.38 26.05 14.92
N TYR A 558 25.15 26.53 16.14
CA TYR A 558 23.81 26.60 16.74
C TYR A 558 22.85 27.51 15.95
N ARG A 559 23.28 28.73 15.57
CA ARG A 559 22.44 29.64 14.77
C ARG A 559 22.23 29.14 13.34
N SER A 560 23.30 28.70 12.67
CA SER A 560 23.21 28.19 11.28
C SER A 560 22.35 26.92 11.17
N ALA A 561 22.29 26.08 12.22
CA ALA A 561 21.37 24.94 12.31
C ALA A 561 19.89 25.35 12.29
N ALA A 562 19.52 26.47 12.94
CA ALA A 562 18.17 27.01 12.91
C ALA A 562 17.77 27.53 11.51
N LEU A 563 18.73 28.17 10.83
CA LEU A 563 18.59 28.79 9.51
C LEU A 563 18.80 27.83 8.33
N GLN A 564 19.12 26.56 8.59
CA GLN A 564 19.43 25.53 7.57
C GLN A 564 20.63 25.90 6.66
N ASN A 565 21.57 26.73 7.13
CA ASN A 565 22.68 27.20 6.33
C ASN A 565 23.84 26.18 6.33
N PHE A 566 23.69 25.11 5.53
CA PHE A 566 24.65 24.00 5.46
C PHE A 566 26.11 24.43 5.20
N PRO A 567 26.41 25.39 4.29
CA PRO A 567 27.76 25.93 4.15
C PRO A 567 28.36 26.47 5.46
N VAL A 568 27.61 27.28 6.21
CA VAL A 568 28.08 27.85 7.49
C VAL A 568 28.15 26.78 8.59
N MET A 569 27.25 25.79 8.59
CA MET A 569 27.35 24.64 9.50
C MET A 569 28.61 23.80 9.24
N ALA A 570 28.95 23.58 7.96
CA ALA A 570 30.16 22.87 7.56
C ALA A 570 31.44 23.66 7.89
N ASP A 571 31.41 24.98 7.70
CA ASP A 571 32.49 25.89 8.05
C ASP A 571 32.74 25.92 9.57
N ALA A 572 31.68 26.04 10.39
CA ALA A 572 31.78 25.98 11.85
C ALA A 572 32.43 24.67 12.33
N LEU A 573 32.06 23.51 11.77
CA LEU A 573 32.69 22.21 12.07
C LEU A 573 34.14 22.13 11.55
N ALA A 574 34.44 22.78 10.42
CA ALA A 574 35.80 22.92 9.91
C ALA A 574 36.67 23.74 10.87
N HIS A 575 36.13 24.81 11.45
CA HIS A 575 36.73 25.60 12.53
C HIS A 575 36.70 24.94 13.92
N GLY A 576 36.16 23.73 14.06
CA GLY A 576 36.21 22.95 15.29
C GLY A 576 35.08 23.24 16.29
N ALA A 577 33.91 23.68 15.80
CA ALA A 577 32.68 23.67 16.59
C ALA A 577 32.40 22.27 17.15
N ASP A 578 32.05 22.21 18.45
CA ASP A 578 31.46 21.00 19.00
C ASP A 578 30.05 20.83 18.44
N VAL A 579 29.80 19.69 17.79
CA VAL A 579 28.48 19.31 17.25
C VAL A 579 27.43 19.14 18.36
N ASN A 580 27.87 18.96 19.60
CA ASN A 580 27.07 18.83 20.82
C ASN A 580 27.10 20.08 21.71
N TRP A 581 27.56 21.23 21.18
CA TRP A 581 27.68 22.48 21.94
C TRP A 581 26.36 22.87 22.61
N ILE A 582 26.45 23.47 23.81
CA ILE A 582 25.30 23.75 24.67
C ILE A 582 25.09 25.25 24.79
N ASN A 583 23.94 25.75 24.32
CA ASN A 583 23.53 27.13 24.50
C ASN A 583 22.98 27.34 25.91
N THR A 584 23.84 27.76 26.85
CA THR A 584 23.47 28.01 28.24
C THR A 584 22.53 29.21 28.45
N ALA A 585 22.28 30.03 27.43
CA ALA A 585 21.29 31.11 27.48
C ALA A 585 19.88 30.63 27.06
N GLU A 586 19.80 29.66 26.13
CA GLU A 586 18.54 29.11 25.60
C GLU A 586 18.31 27.69 26.13
N GLU A 587 17.89 27.58 27.40
CA GLU A 587 17.53 26.32 28.08
C GLU A 587 18.56 25.16 27.97
N SER A 588 19.85 25.43 27.74
CA SER A 588 20.86 24.40 27.43
C SER A 588 20.54 23.57 26.17
N SER A 589 19.88 24.19 25.19
CA SER A 589 19.63 23.62 23.86
C SER A 589 20.92 23.32 23.09
N THR A 590 20.88 22.34 22.20
CA THR A 590 21.99 21.95 21.31
C THR A 590 21.67 22.29 19.86
N PRO A 591 22.66 22.38 18.94
CA PRO A 591 22.39 22.54 17.51
C PRO A 591 21.40 21.50 16.96
N LEU A 592 21.44 20.26 17.47
CA LEU A 592 20.51 19.21 17.07
C LEU A 592 19.09 19.46 17.57
N ILE A 593 18.90 19.91 18.82
CA ILE A 593 17.58 20.30 19.34
C ILE A 593 17.03 21.51 18.56
N GLN A 594 17.86 22.53 18.32
CA GLN A 594 17.47 23.73 17.59
C GLN A 594 17.03 23.43 16.15
N ALA A 595 17.67 22.47 15.48
CA ALA A 595 17.29 22.02 14.14
C ALA A 595 15.92 21.31 14.08
N VAL A 596 15.43 20.72 15.19
CA VAL A 596 14.13 19.99 15.24
C VAL A 596 12.97 20.89 14.84
N SER A 597 13.05 22.17 15.20
CA SER A 597 12.00 23.18 14.97
C SER A 597 11.74 23.48 13.49
N ASN A 598 12.70 23.21 12.60
CA ASN A 598 12.66 23.74 11.23
C ASN A 598 13.12 22.74 10.13
N ALA A 599 13.95 21.73 10.45
CA ALA A 599 14.85 21.15 9.44
C ALA A 599 15.19 19.66 9.62
N LEU A 600 14.58 18.80 8.80
CA LEU A 600 14.93 17.37 8.70
C LEU A 600 16.37 17.15 8.19
N ALA A 601 16.80 17.93 7.18
CA ALA A 601 18.13 17.81 6.59
C ALA A 601 19.25 18.38 7.49
N ALA A 602 18.99 19.43 8.27
CA ALA A 602 19.98 19.95 9.24
C ALA A 602 20.18 18.96 10.41
N CYS A 603 19.10 18.33 10.88
CA CYS A 603 19.19 17.22 11.83
C CYS A 603 20.04 16.07 11.26
N GLU A 604 19.78 15.66 10.01
CA GLU A 604 20.57 14.62 9.32
C GLU A 604 22.05 14.99 9.22
N PHE A 605 22.41 16.22 8.82
CA PHE A 605 23.80 16.68 8.75
C PHE A 605 24.52 16.63 10.11
N LEU A 606 23.85 17.09 11.17
CA LEU A 606 24.40 17.06 12.54
C LEU A 606 24.58 15.62 13.03
N LEU A 607 23.62 14.73 12.76
CA LEU A 607 23.73 13.29 13.05
C LEU A 607 24.83 12.60 12.22
N GLN A 608 25.08 13.04 10.99
CA GLN A 608 26.22 12.56 10.20
C GLN A 608 27.55 13.10 10.73
N ASN A 609 27.59 14.25 11.40
CA ASN A 609 28.80 14.79 12.03
C ASN A 609 28.93 14.49 13.54
N GLY A 610 28.08 13.61 14.09
CA GLY A 610 28.27 13.03 15.42
C GLY A 610 27.43 13.64 16.56
N ALA A 611 26.36 14.37 16.23
CA ALA A 611 25.41 14.85 17.23
C ALA A 611 24.80 13.69 18.04
N ASN A 612 24.76 13.86 19.36
CA ASN A 612 24.20 12.93 20.30
C ASN A 612 22.66 13.02 20.30
N VAL A 613 22.02 12.05 19.65
CA VAL A 613 20.56 11.95 19.53
C VAL A 613 19.80 11.87 20.86
N ASN A 614 20.51 11.61 21.97
CA ASN A 614 19.98 11.49 23.33
C ASN A 614 20.40 12.63 24.27
N GLN A 615 21.09 13.67 23.78
CA GLN A 615 21.47 14.82 24.62
C GLN A 615 20.25 15.70 24.89
N ALA A 616 19.87 15.84 26.15
CA ALA A 616 18.69 16.58 26.57
C ALA A 616 18.98 18.06 26.86
N ASP A 617 17.94 18.89 26.71
CA ASP A 617 17.92 20.26 27.22
C ASP A 617 17.88 20.30 28.77
N SER A 618 17.95 21.50 29.33
CA SER A 618 17.86 21.74 30.78
C SER A 618 16.53 21.30 31.40
N ASN A 619 15.51 20.96 30.60
CA ASN A 619 14.22 20.42 31.03
C ASN A 619 14.11 18.88 30.88
N GLY A 620 15.20 18.22 30.49
CA GLY A 620 15.26 16.75 30.33
C GLY A 620 14.68 16.26 29.00
N ARG A 621 14.38 17.16 28.06
CA ARG A 621 13.80 16.83 26.74
C ARG A 621 14.91 16.67 25.72
N GLY A 622 15.06 15.46 25.17
CA GLY A 622 15.96 15.19 24.04
C GLY A 622 15.33 15.57 22.69
N PRO A 623 16.08 15.47 21.58
CA PRO A 623 15.57 15.68 20.22
C PRO A 623 14.28 14.88 19.91
N LEU A 624 14.15 13.66 20.45
CA LEU A 624 12.94 12.84 20.29
C LEU A 624 11.72 13.41 21.05
N HIS A 625 11.90 14.00 22.24
CA HIS A 625 10.83 14.71 22.94
C HIS A 625 10.39 15.94 22.13
N HIS A 626 11.34 16.78 21.72
CA HIS A 626 11.04 17.98 20.93
C HIS A 626 10.33 17.66 19.61
N ALA A 627 10.78 16.63 18.88
CA ALA A 627 10.11 16.19 17.66
C ALA A 627 8.69 15.67 17.92
N THR A 628 8.44 15.09 19.09
CA THR A 628 7.12 14.58 19.49
C THR A 628 6.19 15.69 19.98
N ILE A 629 6.73 16.69 20.70
CA ILE A 629 6.00 17.91 21.11
C ILE A 629 5.50 18.67 19.87
N LEU A 630 6.37 18.83 18.86
CA LEU A 630 6.05 19.52 17.60
C LEU A 630 5.26 18.65 16.60
N GLY A 631 5.03 17.36 16.88
CA GLY A 631 4.32 16.45 15.97
C GLY A 631 5.09 16.10 14.69
N HIS A 632 6.41 16.29 14.66
CA HIS A 632 7.26 16.09 13.49
C HIS A 632 7.58 14.60 13.25
N THR A 633 6.61 13.83 12.75
CA THR A 633 6.67 12.38 12.50
C THR A 633 7.92 11.92 11.73
N GLY A 634 8.40 12.70 10.76
CA GLY A 634 9.64 12.41 10.03
C GLY A 634 10.90 12.47 10.89
N LEU A 635 11.00 13.46 11.78
CA LEU A 635 12.11 13.61 12.73
C LEU A 635 12.08 12.53 13.82
N VAL A 636 10.88 12.17 14.31
CA VAL A 636 10.69 11.00 15.19
C VAL A 636 11.24 9.74 14.52
N CYS A 637 10.89 9.49 13.26
CA CYS A 637 11.38 8.34 12.50
C CYS A 637 12.92 8.37 12.34
N LEU A 638 13.51 9.53 12.02
CA LEU A 638 14.96 9.71 11.93
C LEU A 638 15.67 9.43 13.27
N PHE A 639 15.20 10.02 14.37
CA PHE A 639 15.83 9.85 15.68
C PHE A 639 15.73 8.40 16.19
N LEU A 640 14.60 7.73 15.98
CA LEU A 640 14.44 6.30 16.31
C LEU A 640 15.36 5.41 15.44
N LYS A 641 15.53 5.69 14.15
CA LYS A 641 16.53 5.01 13.29
C LYS A 641 17.97 5.18 13.81
N ARG A 642 18.27 6.31 14.46
CA ARG A 642 19.61 6.67 14.98
C ARG A 642 19.86 6.18 16.42
N GLY A 643 18.91 5.48 17.04
CA GLY A 643 19.07 4.97 18.41
C GLY A 643 18.68 5.94 19.52
N ALA A 644 17.72 6.83 19.26
CA ALA A 644 17.09 7.61 20.32
C ALA A 644 16.39 6.71 21.34
N ASP A 645 16.55 7.01 22.63
CA ASP A 645 15.89 6.28 23.70
C ASP A 645 14.43 6.73 23.85
N TYR A 646 13.52 5.88 23.38
CA TYR A 646 12.09 6.08 23.49
C TYR A 646 11.54 5.94 24.92
N ASN A 647 12.36 5.50 25.89
CA ASN A 647 12.00 5.46 27.32
C ASN A 647 12.50 6.69 28.11
N ALA A 648 13.30 7.58 27.49
CA ALA A 648 13.88 8.73 28.19
C ALA A 648 12.77 9.65 28.71
N ARG A 649 12.89 10.11 29.96
CA ARG A 649 11.87 10.93 30.63
C ARG A 649 12.33 12.37 30.83
N ASP A 650 11.43 13.31 30.56
CA ASP A 650 11.65 14.72 30.91
C ASP A 650 11.50 14.96 32.43
N LYS A 651 11.71 16.21 32.89
CA LYS A 651 11.48 16.60 34.29
C LYS A 651 10.06 16.30 34.79
N ASN A 652 9.07 16.26 33.91
CA ASN A 652 7.66 15.99 34.23
C ASN A 652 7.36 14.48 34.25
N GLN A 653 8.39 13.62 34.19
CA GLN A 653 8.31 12.16 34.06
C GLN A 653 7.64 11.66 32.76
N LYS A 654 7.46 12.53 31.76
CA LYS A 654 6.88 12.14 30.46
C LYS A 654 7.94 11.55 29.55
N ASP A 655 7.68 10.34 29.07
CA ASP A 655 8.38 9.76 27.93
C ASP A 655 7.74 10.24 26.60
N PRO A 656 8.43 10.07 25.45
CA PRO A 656 7.87 10.46 24.16
C PRO A 656 6.50 9.86 23.85
N ILE A 657 6.19 8.63 24.30
CA ILE A 657 4.88 8.02 24.03
C ILE A 657 3.76 8.66 24.86
N THR A 658 4.04 9.07 26.09
CA THR A 658 3.11 9.88 26.91
C THR A 658 2.82 11.22 26.24
N ILE A 659 3.85 11.94 25.78
CA ILE A 659 3.68 13.21 25.05
C ILE A 659 2.87 13.00 23.76
N ALA A 660 3.14 11.93 23.00
CA ALA A 660 2.40 11.62 21.78
C ALA A 660 0.92 11.30 22.02
N VAL A 661 0.58 10.67 23.16
CA VAL A 661 -0.81 10.43 23.59
C VAL A 661 -1.47 11.73 24.05
N ASP A 662 -0.81 12.54 24.87
CA ASP A 662 -1.32 13.84 25.33
C ASP A 662 -1.60 14.79 24.15
N ASN A 663 -0.72 14.78 23.14
CA ASN A 663 -0.88 15.54 21.89
C ASN A 663 -1.79 14.86 20.85
N ALA A 664 -2.41 13.73 21.19
CA ALA A 664 -3.30 12.93 20.32
C ALA A 664 -2.69 12.50 18.95
N ASN A 665 -1.37 12.42 18.83
CA ASN A 665 -0.68 12.10 17.57
C ASN A 665 -0.54 10.58 17.38
N ALA A 666 -1.55 9.98 16.75
CA ALA A 666 -1.65 8.53 16.54
C ALA A 666 -0.48 7.91 15.73
N ASP A 667 0.09 8.65 14.78
CA ASP A 667 1.22 8.17 13.96
C ASP A 667 2.49 8.05 14.80
N ILE A 668 2.80 9.06 15.62
CA ILE A 668 3.96 9.04 16.51
C ILE A 668 3.79 7.98 17.62
N VAL A 669 2.58 7.83 18.18
CA VAL A 669 2.27 6.73 19.11
C VAL A 669 2.53 5.36 18.45
N THR A 670 2.17 5.21 17.17
CA THR A 670 2.40 3.97 16.41
C THR A 670 3.88 3.71 16.15
N LEU A 671 4.65 4.72 15.72
CA LEU A 671 6.10 4.63 15.53
C LEU A 671 6.83 4.24 16.81
N LEU A 672 6.49 4.87 17.94
CA LEU A 672 7.12 4.60 19.24
C LEU A 672 6.80 3.18 19.75
N ARG A 673 5.55 2.71 19.59
CA ARG A 673 5.18 1.32 19.90
C ARG A 673 5.95 0.30 19.05
N ILE A 674 6.12 0.56 17.76
CA ILE A 674 6.90 -0.29 16.85
C ILE A 674 8.39 -0.29 17.25
N ALA A 675 8.96 0.89 17.57
CA ALA A 675 10.35 0.99 18.01
C ALA A 675 10.61 0.22 19.32
N LYS A 676 9.68 0.29 20.28
CA LYS A 676 9.72 -0.46 21.54
C LYS A 676 9.75 -1.98 21.31
N MET A 677 8.74 -2.50 20.61
CA MET A 677 8.68 -3.93 20.25
C MET A 677 9.94 -4.40 19.50
N ASN A 678 10.46 -3.59 18.59
CA ASN A 678 11.68 -3.88 17.82
C ASN A 678 12.98 -3.82 18.65
N LYS A 679 12.97 -3.32 19.88
CA LYS A 679 14.10 -3.40 20.83
C LYS A 679 13.92 -4.57 21.78
N GLU A 680 12.73 -4.75 22.35
CA GLU A 680 12.38 -5.89 23.21
C GLU A 680 12.66 -7.25 22.53
N MET A 681 12.31 -7.40 21.25
CA MET A 681 12.67 -8.61 20.48
C MET A 681 14.19 -8.85 20.37
N ARG A 682 14.99 -7.79 20.22
CA ARG A 682 16.46 -7.89 20.11
C ARG A 682 17.15 -8.18 21.44
N GLU A 683 16.54 -7.74 22.55
CA GLU A 683 17.05 -8.00 23.89
C GLU A 683 16.75 -9.44 24.33
N MET A 684 15.59 -9.98 23.94
CA MET A 684 15.22 -11.39 24.18
C MET A 684 16.17 -12.38 23.46
N ASP A 685 16.56 -12.12 22.21
CA ASP A 685 17.50 -12.96 21.44
C ASP A 685 18.91 -13.00 22.07
N GLY A 686 19.27 -12.03 22.92
CA GLY A 686 20.58 -11.98 23.58
C GLY A 686 20.72 -12.86 24.83
N ALA A 687 19.60 -13.24 25.47
CA ALA A 687 19.61 -13.83 26.81
C ALA A 687 20.13 -15.28 26.87
N PHE A 688 20.01 -16.05 25.79
CA PHE A 688 20.41 -17.46 25.75
C PHE A 688 21.94 -17.69 25.65
N GLY A 689 22.75 -16.64 25.59
CA GLY A 689 24.20 -16.73 25.35
C GLY A 689 25.10 -16.95 26.58
N GLN A 690 24.58 -16.89 27.81
CA GLN A 690 25.43 -16.89 29.03
C GLN A 690 25.10 -17.99 30.05
N SER A 691 25.62 -19.19 29.78
CA SER A 691 25.91 -20.19 30.83
C SER A 691 27.06 -21.11 30.37
N GLY A 692 28.30 -20.64 30.47
CA GLY A 692 29.45 -21.40 29.96
C GLY A 692 30.83 -20.81 30.26
N GLN A 693 31.41 -21.24 31.37
CA GLN A 693 32.84 -21.16 31.73
C GLN A 693 33.48 -19.78 31.98
N SER A 694 34.61 -19.82 32.68
CA SER A 694 35.36 -18.69 33.23
C SER A 694 36.87 -18.88 33.00
N GLY A 695 37.60 -17.77 32.85
CA GLY A 695 39.07 -17.74 32.90
C GLY A 695 39.76 -17.06 31.71
N GLY A 696 40.74 -16.19 32.00
CA GLY A 696 41.68 -15.61 31.02
C GLY A 696 41.45 -14.13 30.67
N HIS A 697 42.50 -13.31 30.87
CA HIS A 697 42.63 -11.98 30.24
C HIS A 697 43.16 -12.14 28.80
N GLY A 698 43.01 -11.21 27.86
CA GLY A 698 42.35 -9.89 27.88
C GLY A 698 42.86 -9.04 26.68
N GLY A 699 42.17 -7.96 26.29
CA GLY A 699 42.66 -7.03 25.25
C GLY A 699 41.61 -6.48 24.28
N SER A 700 40.97 -5.38 24.66
CA SER A 700 40.43 -4.27 23.82
C SER A 700 40.28 -4.42 22.29
N GLY A 701 39.10 -4.09 21.74
CA GLY A 701 39.00 -3.73 20.31
C GLY A 701 37.65 -3.84 19.58
N GLY A 702 36.49 -3.78 20.25
CA GLY A 702 35.19 -4.01 19.58
C GLY A 702 34.61 -2.77 18.88
N PHE A 703 34.16 -2.93 17.63
CA PHE A 703 33.16 -2.05 17.00
C PHE A 703 32.25 -2.85 16.05
N LEU A 704 31.02 -3.14 16.50
CA LEU A 704 30.03 -3.89 15.72
C LEU A 704 29.28 -2.96 14.76
N SER A 705 29.35 -3.25 13.45
CA SER A 705 28.51 -2.59 12.46
C SER A 705 27.15 -3.28 12.37
N LEU A 706 26.09 -2.60 12.83
CA LEU A 706 24.71 -3.04 12.68
C LEU A 706 24.10 -2.38 11.43
N THR A 707 24.02 -3.13 10.33
CA THR A 707 23.23 -2.77 9.14
C THR A 707 21.86 -3.45 9.17
N GLY A 708 20.83 -2.77 8.64
CA GLY A 708 19.44 -3.10 8.91
C GLY A 708 18.91 -4.37 8.25
N SER A 709 18.11 -5.13 8.99
CA SER A 709 17.27 -6.23 8.47
C SER A 709 15.89 -6.27 9.16
N GLY A 710 15.23 -5.12 9.26
CA GLY A 710 14.04 -4.89 10.11
C GLY A 710 12.70 -4.60 9.40
N LEU A 711 12.61 -4.78 8.07
CA LEU A 711 11.41 -4.41 7.28
C LEU A 711 10.66 -5.58 6.60
N GLY A 712 11.18 -6.81 6.70
CA GLY A 712 10.54 -7.99 6.08
C GLY A 712 9.36 -8.58 6.87
N ASN A 713 9.32 -8.41 8.19
CA ASN A 713 8.29 -9.01 9.05
C ASN A 713 7.06 -8.14 9.27
N THR A 714 7.14 -6.81 9.13
CA THR A 714 6.03 -5.89 9.43
C THR A 714 4.77 -6.21 8.63
N ARG A 715 4.85 -6.51 7.33
CA ARG A 715 3.66 -6.89 6.52
C ARG A 715 3.01 -8.21 6.97
N LYS A 716 3.78 -9.20 7.43
CA LYS A 716 3.23 -10.46 7.98
C LYS A 716 2.63 -10.23 9.37
N ASN A 717 3.31 -9.47 10.22
CA ASN A 717 2.84 -9.17 11.57
C ASN A 717 1.58 -8.29 11.54
N LEU A 718 1.46 -7.36 10.58
CA LEU A 718 0.22 -6.59 10.38
C LEU A 718 -0.95 -7.50 10.02
N GLN A 719 -0.74 -8.50 9.14
CA GLN A 719 -1.80 -9.46 8.81
C GLN A 719 -2.13 -10.38 10.00
N ALA A 720 -1.13 -10.82 10.76
CA ALA A 720 -1.35 -11.60 11.98
C ALA A 720 -2.16 -10.79 13.02
N ILE A 721 -1.81 -9.53 13.26
CA ILE A 721 -2.54 -8.63 14.16
C ILE A 721 -3.96 -8.35 13.64
N LYS A 722 -4.13 -8.13 12.34
CA LYS A 722 -5.46 -7.91 11.73
C LYS A 722 -6.37 -9.14 11.88
N ASN A 723 -5.81 -10.35 11.75
CA ASN A 723 -6.50 -11.61 12.02
C ASN A 723 -6.79 -11.81 13.52
N HIS A 724 -5.88 -11.38 14.41
CA HIS A 724 -6.04 -11.53 15.85
C HIS A 724 -7.08 -10.56 16.44
N ILE A 725 -7.21 -9.36 15.86
CA ILE A 725 -8.24 -8.37 16.22
C ILE A 725 -9.62 -8.82 15.70
N SER A 726 -9.72 -9.34 14.47
CA SER A 726 -11.00 -9.85 13.96
C SER A 726 -11.49 -11.09 14.70
N GLY A 727 -10.58 -11.92 15.23
CA GLY A 727 -10.93 -13.04 16.12
C GLY A 727 -11.58 -12.63 17.44
N TRP A 728 -11.34 -11.41 17.93
CA TRP A 728 -11.95 -10.90 19.18
C TRP A 728 -13.35 -10.28 18.97
N ALA A 729 -13.77 -10.06 17.72
CA ALA A 729 -15.08 -9.47 17.40
C ALA A 729 -16.22 -10.50 17.27
N LEU A 730 -15.93 -11.80 17.42
CA LEU A 730 -16.90 -12.90 17.19
C LEU A 730 -17.04 -13.86 18.38
N GLY A 731 -16.34 -13.62 19.49
CA GLY A 731 -16.36 -14.48 20.69
C GLY A 731 -17.40 -14.07 21.74
N GLY A 732 -18.60 -13.65 21.33
CA GLY A 732 -19.55 -12.92 22.18
C GLY A 732 -21.02 -13.31 22.07
N GLN A 733 -21.32 -14.57 21.72
CA GLN A 733 -22.69 -15.11 21.73
C GLN A 733 -22.68 -16.65 21.82
N ASN A 734 -22.67 -17.16 23.06
CA ASN A 734 -23.20 -18.46 23.53
C ASN A 734 -22.68 -18.76 24.94
N ASP A 735 -23.32 -18.15 25.94
CA ASP A 735 -23.80 -18.75 27.21
C ASP A 735 -24.49 -17.66 28.06
#